data_AF-A0A7R8HDX2-F1
#
_entry.id   AF-A0A7R8HDX2-F1
#
_cell.length_a   1.000
_cell.length_b   1.000
_cell.length_c   1.000
_cell.angle_alpha   90.00
_cell.angle_beta   90.00
_cell.angle_gamma   90.00
#
_symmetry.space_group_name_H-M   'P 1'
#
loop_
_entity.id
_entity.type
_entity.pdbx_description
1 polymer ?
#
loop_
_entity_poly.entity_id
_entity_poly.type
_entity_poly.pdbx_seq_one_letter_code
_entity_poly.pdbx_strand_id
1 'polypeptide(L)'
;MDEAMESGQQYPEIDTMTAFSEKGVRLGFIRKVYGLLCTQLAITSAIVGIFTMQSVKTYSVAHPELFWIAFAIMLVTIISMACCSSVRRKSPMNIIFLGLFTFAEGFLLGATTSYYDANEVLLAVGITFFLVLALTIFAFQTKVDFTAFAGILMVAVICLFIFGLIAAFFPYSKTINIVYASLGAFIFSVYIIFDTQMMLGGTHKCLLRIKTTMDRDMESGQQYADIDTMAAFSDKGVRLGFIRKVYGLLCAQLAITSAIVGIFTMQSVKTYSVAHPELFWIAFAIMLVTIISMACCSSVRRKSPMNIIFLGLFTFAEGFLLGATTSYYDANEVLLAVGITFFLVLALTIFAFQTKVDFTAFAGILMVAVICLFIFGLIAAFFPYSKTINIKLIQERTEVRPERQKLLNMKLNGKAPGDDILLSTLPTKNGAKIMMMGSLEKDIAATEIVPDDLPYVKNDLDDHDDGEETSIENRSEYLTKIQHRIDNCEIHLRNELRPGKKLLVLDIDYTLFDHRSPAENAGELMRPYLHEFLTSAFKDYDIAICLLFFMDCRHMISVHTQKYGVVEVKPLGVIWGKFPQYKKENTIMLDDLRRNFLMNPQNGLKIRPFRDAHVNRNSDEELLKLSEYLKVISHLPDFTTLKHRKWESYLRRYT
;
A
#
# COMPACT_ATOMS: atom_id res chain seq x y z
N MET A 1 8.99 74.66 -38.64
CA MET A 1 10.33 74.87 -39.18
C MET A 1 11.14 75.57 -38.11
N ASP A 2 12.02 74.94 -37.36
CA ASP A 2 12.39 73.56 -37.09
C ASP A 2 13.46 73.69 -35.98
N GLU A 3 13.66 72.62 -35.21
CA GLU A 3 14.80 72.37 -34.30
C GLU A 3 14.82 73.17 -32.98
N ALA A 4 14.59 72.60 -31.79
CA ALA A 4 15.04 71.36 -31.13
C ALA A 4 16.47 71.43 -30.55
N MET A 5 16.59 70.82 -29.36
CA MET A 5 17.79 70.46 -28.57
C MET A 5 18.50 71.57 -27.78
N GLU A 6 18.17 71.67 -26.49
CA GLU A 6 19.04 71.13 -25.43
C GLU A 6 18.38 71.29 -24.04
N SER A 7 17.84 70.19 -23.50
CA SER A 7 17.82 69.98 -22.05
C SER A 7 17.81 68.48 -21.80
N GLY A 8 18.97 67.94 -21.45
CA GLY A 8 19.12 66.53 -21.10
C GLY A 8 18.25 66.16 -19.91
N GLN A 9 17.26 65.31 -20.15
CA GLN A 9 16.45 64.71 -19.10
C GLN A 9 17.15 63.43 -18.64
N GLN A 10 17.82 63.53 -17.49
CA GLN A 10 18.48 62.41 -16.83
C GLN A 10 17.48 61.64 -15.97
N TYR A 11 17.08 60.45 -16.42
CA TYR A 11 16.52 59.39 -15.56
C TYR A 11 16.89 58.01 -16.14
N PRO A 12 17.74 57.22 -15.44
CA PRO A 12 17.37 55.81 -15.16
C PRO A 12 17.95 55.19 -13.86
N GLU A 13 18.36 55.98 -12.86
CA GLU A 13 19.10 55.42 -11.69
C GLU A 13 18.20 55.06 -10.47
N ILE A 14 17.00 55.64 -10.38
CA ILE A 14 16.10 55.43 -9.22
C ILE A 14 15.33 54.10 -9.32
N ASP A 15 14.93 53.66 -10.52
CA ASP A 15 14.18 52.40 -10.73
C ASP A 15 15.03 51.14 -10.55
N THR A 16 16.33 51.23 -10.81
CA THR A 16 17.25 50.11 -10.56
C THR A 16 17.50 49.95 -9.07
N MET A 17 17.75 51.05 -8.33
CA MET A 17 17.97 50.98 -6.88
C MET A 17 16.75 50.48 -6.09
N THR A 18 15.53 50.86 -6.48
CA THR A 18 14.29 50.33 -5.86
C THR A 18 14.09 48.84 -6.17
N ALA A 19 14.35 48.40 -7.42
CA ALA A 19 14.27 46.99 -7.80
C ALA A 19 15.35 46.12 -7.13
N PHE A 20 16.57 46.64 -6.93
CA PHE A 20 17.62 45.95 -6.18
C PHE A 20 17.30 45.87 -4.68
N SER A 21 16.72 46.94 -4.10
CA SER A 21 16.23 46.96 -2.72
C SER A 21 15.10 45.94 -2.51
N GLU A 22 14.13 45.85 -3.43
CA GLU A 22 13.04 44.88 -3.36
C GLU A 22 13.53 43.43 -3.45
N LYS A 23 14.48 43.15 -4.37
CA LYS A 23 15.13 41.82 -4.47
C LYS A 23 15.92 41.48 -3.21
N GLY A 24 16.67 42.42 -2.65
CA GLY A 24 17.45 42.22 -1.42
C GLY A 24 16.57 41.98 -0.19
N VAL A 25 15.50 42.76 -0.02
CA VAL A 25 14.49 42.58 1.04
C VAL A 25 13.81 41.22 0.91
N ARG A 26 13.48 40.80 -0.32
CA ARG A 26 12.86 39.52 -0.59
C ARG A 26 13.78 38.34 -0.30
N LEU A 27 15.04 38.38 -0.74
CA LEU A 27 16.04 37.36 -0.43
C LEU A 27 16.32 37.30 1.08
N GLY A 28 16.29 38.44 1.77
CA GLY A 28 16.38 38.52 3.23
C GLY A 28 15.20 37.86 3.93
N PHE A 29 13.98 38.04 3.42
CA PHE A 29 12.78 37.34 3.90
C PHE A 29 12.86 35.82 3.66
N ILE A 30 13.19 35.40 2.44
CA ILE A 30 13.34 33.98 2.07
C ILE A 30 14.40 33.30 2.95
N ARG A 31 15.58 33.92 3.12
CA ARG A 31 16.64 33.38 4.00
C ARG A 31 16.17 33.20 5.44
N LYS A 32 15.38 34.14 5.98
CA LYS A 32 14.82 34.03 7.33
C LYS A 32 13.82 32.88 7.44
N VAL A 33 12.93 32.72 6.46
CA VAL A 33 11.90 31.66 6.49
C VAL A 33 12.53 30.27 6.34
N TYR A 34 13.40 30.07 5.36
CA TYR A 34 14.10 28.78 5.20
C TYR A 34 15.07 28.50 6.33
N GLY A 35 15.74 29.53 6.89
CA GLY A 35 16.59 29.35 8.07
C GLY A 35 15.80 28.88 9.30
N LEU A 36 14.60 29.43 9.50
CA LEU A 36 13.68 29.01 10.56
C LEU A 36 13.17 27.58 10.30
N LEU A 37 12.75 27.27 9.07
CA LEU A 37 12.28 25.94 8.68
C LEU A 37 13.36 24.87 8.86
N CYS A 38 14.59 25.13 8.42
CA CYS A 38 15.72 24.22 8.61
C CYS A 38 15.99 23.98 10.11
N THR A 39 15.88 25.02 10.93
CA THR A 39 16.02 24.89 12.39
C THR A 39 14.91 24.02 12.98
N GLN A 40 13.66 24.21 12.53
CA GLN A 40 12.53 23.40 12.99
C GLN A 40 12.68 21.92 12.59
N LEU A 41 13.04 21.64 11.34
CA LEU A 41 13.27 20.28 10.85
C LEU A 41 14.44 19.59 11.56
N ALA A 42 15.50 20.33 11.91
CA ALA A 42 16.60 19.78 12.69
C ALA A 42 16.17 19.43 14.12
N ILE A 43 15.39 20.28 14.78
CA ILE A 43 14.86 20.02 16.13
C ILE A 43 13.93 18.80 16.10
N THR A 44 13.00 18.72 15.15
CA THR A 44 12.08 17.57 15.07
C THR A 44 12.82 16.27 14.76
N SER A 45 13.81 16.31 13.86
CA SER A 45 14.65 15.14 13.56
C SER A 45 15.46 14.67 14.78
N ALA A 46 15.98 15.60 15.58
CA ALA A 46 16.69 15.26 16.82
C ALA A 46 15.77 14.62 17.86
N ILE A 47 14.55 15.14 18.04
CA ILE A 47 13.55 14.56 18.94
C ILE A 47 13.17 13.15 18.47
N VAL A 48 12.84 12.96 17.19
CA VAL A 48 12.54 11.64 16.62
C VAL A 48 13.70 10.68 16.83
N GLY A 49 14.95 11.13 16.60
CA GLY A 49 16.16 10.35 16.86
C GLY A 49 16.25 9.86 18.31
N ILE A 50 15.94 10.70 19.30
CA ILE A 50 15.90 10.30 20.72
C ILE A 50 14.83 9.22 20.96
N PHE A 51 13.65 9.33 20.34
CA PHE A 51 12.58 8.35 20.45
C PHE A 51 12.89 7.01 19.77
N THR A 52 13.86 6.96 18.85
CA THR A 52 14.36 5.70 18.29
C THR A 52 15.24 4.90 19.26
N MET A 53 15.73 5.52 20.34
CA MET A 53 16.48 4.81 21.38
C MET A 53 15.58 3.85 22.15
N GLN A 54 16.01 2.60 22.31
CA GLN A 54 15.18 1.53 22.87
C GLN A 54 14.55 1.89 24.24
N SER A 55 15.31 2.53 25.13
CA SER A 55 14.80 2.94 26.45
C SER A 55 13.66 3.96 26.38
N VAL A 56 13.73 4.90 25.43
CA VAL A 56 12.71 5.94 25.22
C VAL A 56 11.50 5.36 24.48
N LYS A 57 11.75 4.49 23.49
CA LYS A 57 10.71 3.76 22.75
C LYS A 57 9.80 2.97 23.71
N THR A 58 10.36 2.15 24.59
CA THR A 58 9.59 1.36 25.55
C THR A 58 8.81 2.24 26.53
N TYR A 59 9.41 3.33 27.02
CA TYR A 59 8.73 4.27 27.92
C TYR A 59 7.55 5.00 27.24
N SER A 60 7.74 5.45 25.99
CA SER A 60 6.70 6.11 25.20
C SER A 60 5.50 5.19 24.93
N VAL A 61 5.76 3.92 24.61
CA VAL A 61 4.71 2.92 24.37
C VAL A 61 3.96 2.56 25.67
N ALA A 62 4.66 2.53 26.81
CA ALA A 62 4.04 2.28 28.11
C ALA A 62 3.15 3.43 28.61
N HIS A 63 3.41 4.67 28.17
CA HIS A 63 2.69 5.88 28.59
C HIS A 63 2.05 6.63 27.41
N PRO A 64 0.96 6.09 26.81
CA PRO A 64 0.27 6.71 25.68
C PRO A 64 -0.37 8.07 26.03
N GLU A 65 -0.52 8.39 27.32
CA GLU A 65 -0.99 9.69 27.82
C GLU A 65 -0.12 10.85 27.30
N LEU A 66 1.17 10.62 27.14
CA LEU A 66 2.12 11.62 26.65
C LEU A 66 1.80 12.07 25.23
N PHE A 67 1.31 11.16 24.38
CA PHE A 67 0.86 11.48 23.03
C PHE A 67 -0.32 12.48 23.06
N TRP A 68 -1.34 12.20 23.86
CA TRP A 68 -2.53 13.05 23.95
C TRP A 68 -2.24 14.43 24.57
N ILE A 69 -1.33 14.50 25.54
CA ILE A 69 -0.87 15.77 26.11
C ILE A 69 -0.16 16.62 25.04
N ALA A 70 0.77 16.02 24.29
CA ALA A 70 1.46 16.72 23.21
C ALA A 70 0.48 17.17 22.11
N PHE A 71 -0.51 16.34 21.78
CA PHE A 71 -1.58 16.67 20.83
C PHE A 71 -2.41 17.89 21.27
N ALA A 72 -2.79 17.94 22.56
CA ALA A 72 -3.51 19.08 23.11
C ALA A 72 -2.68 20.38 23.03
N ILE A 73 -1.38 20.31 23.34
CA ILE A 73 -0.47 21.47 23.27
C ILE A 73 -0.33 21.96 21.82
N MET A 74 -0.13 21.03 20.87
CA MET A 74 -0.07 21.36 19.43
C MET A 74 -1.37 22.04 18.96
N LEU A 75 -2.54 21.51 19.37
CA LEU A 75 -3.84 22.06 18.99
C LEU A 75 -4.10 23.46 19.59
N VAL A 76 -3.75 23.67 20.86
CA VAL A 76 -3.88 25.00 21.51
C VAL A 76 -2.96 26.02 20.86
N THR A 77 -1.71 25.65 20.56
CA THR A 77 -0.73 26.56 19.95
C THR A 77 -1.11 26.96 18.52
N ILE A 78 -1.57 26.02 17.69
CA ILE A 78 -2.00 26.33 16.32
C ILE A 78 -3.26 27.19 16.29
N ILE A 79 -4.26 26.90 17.14
CA ILE A 79 -5.48 27.72 17.26
C ILE A 79 -5.14 29.14 17.72
N SER A 80 -4.23 29.28 18.68
CA SER A 80 -3.77 30.58 19.18
C SER A 80 -3.11 31.41 18.07
N MET A 81 -2.29 30.79 17.20
CA MET A 81 -1.67 31.49 16.07
C MET A 81 -2.65 31.82 14.93
N ALA A 82 -3.67 31.00 14.72
CA ALA A 82 -4.70 31.21 13.71
C ALA A 82 -5.70 32.32 14.11
N CYS A 83 -6.22 32.27 15.34
CA CYS A 83 -7.27 33.16 15.84
C CYS A 83 -6.73 34.49 16.37
N CYS A 84 -5.51 34.52 16.93
CA CYS A 84 -4.96 35.73 17.55
C CYS A 84 -3.86 36.36 16.69
N SER A 85 -4.23 37.42 15.96
CA SER A 85 -3.26 38.19 15.14
C SER A 85 -2.12 38.80 15.97
N SER A 86 -2.36 39.12 17.24
CA SER A 86 -1.35 39.63 18.18
C SER A 86 -0.25 38.60 18.48
N VAL A 87 -0.58 37.31 18.55
CA VAL A 87 0.40 36.23 18.83
C VAL A 87 1.29 36.00 17.60
N ARG A 88 0.70 35.98 16.41
CA ARG A 88 1.44 35.75 15.15
C ARG A 88 2.31 36.95 14.71
N ARG A 89 1.93 38.19 15.06
CA ARG A 89 2.58 39.40 14.54
C ARG A 89 3.51 40.13 15.51
N LYS A 90 3.46 39.84 16.83
CA LYS A 90 4.35 40.48 17.82
C LYS A 90 5.55 39.60 18.15
N SER A 91 6.75 40.17 18.06
CA SER A 91 7.97 39.57 18.61
C SER A 91 8.07 39.88 20.10
N PRO A 92 8.45 38.94 20.98
CA PRO A 92 8.95 37.59 20.68
C PRO A 92 7.89 36.48 20.60
N MET A 93 6.60 36.81 20.81
CA MET A 93 5.51 35.83 20.94
C MET A 93 5.36 34.92 19.73
N ASN A 94 5.57 35.43 18.52
CA ASN A 94 5.52 34.65 17.30
C ASN A 94 6.56 33.51 17.27
N ILE A 95 7.79 33.76 17.73
CA ILE A 95 8.85 32.75 17.78
C ILE A 95 8.67 31.78 18.95
N ILE A 96 8.19 32.26 20.10
CA ILE A 96 7.93 31.40 21.27
C ILE A 96 6.82 30.38 20.95
N PHE A 97 5.69 30.83 20.42
CA PHE A 97 4.59 29.93 20.06
C PHE A 97 4.95 28.99 18.92
N LEU A 98 5.74 29.48 17.94
CA LEU A 98 6.25 28.63 16.87
C LEU A 98 7.22 27.56 17.39
N GLY A 99 8.10 27.91 18.34
CA GLY A 99 8.98 26.97 19.02
C GLY A 99 8.20 25.92 19.81
N LEU A 100 7.22 26.34 20.61
CA LEU A 100 6.36 25.44 21.38
C LEU A 100 5.57 24.48 20.46
N PHE A 101 5.04 24.98 19.35
CA PHE A 101 4.41 24.16 18.32
C PHE A 101 5.40 23.13 17.75
N THR A 102 6.63 23.55 17.44
CA THR A 102 7.68 22.66 16.88
C THR A 102 8.06 21.54 17.85
N PHE A 103 8.19 21.83 19.15
CA PHE A 103 8.50 20.83 20.17
C PHE A 103 7.33 19.85 20.38
N ALA A 104 6.08 20.36 20.42
CA ALA A 104 4.90 19.52 20.57
C ALA A 104 4.72 18.58 19.36
N GLU A 105 4.90 19.10 18.14
CA GLU A 105 4.85 18.32 16.90
C GLU A 105 5.98 17.28 16.84
N GLY A 106 7.21 17.67 17.20
CA GLY A 106 8.35 16.76 17.26
C GLY A 106 8.12 15.62 18.26
N PHE A 107 7.52 15.90 19.41
CA PHE A 107 7.15 14.89 20.40
C PHE A 107 6.08 13.93 19.88
N LEU A 108 5.04 14.45 19.21
CA LEU A 108 4.00 13.63 18.58
C LEU A 108 4.55 12.69 17.51
N LEU A 109 5.41 13.22 16.63
CA LEU A 109 6.12 12.43 15.63
C LEU A 109 6.99 11.38 16.30
N GLY A 110 7.75 11.74 17.35
CA GLY A 110 8.55 10.80 18.15
C GLY A 110 7.72 9.64 18.73
N ALA A 111 6.62 9.95 19.41
CA ALA A 111 5.71 8.97 19.99
C ALA A 111 5.02 8.09 18.92
N THR A 112 4.73 8.65 17.74
CA THR A 112 4.19 7.87 16.62
C THR A 112 5.25 6.93 16.04
N THR A 113 6.49 7.40 15.89
CA THR A 113 7.61 6.60 15.38
C THR A 113 8.03 5.48 16.33
N SER A 114 7.72 5.57 17.63
CA SER A 114 7.98 4.47 18.58
C SER A 114 7.15 3.21 18.33
N TYR A 115 6.15 3.23 17.44
CA TYR A 115 5.45 2.03 16.97
C TYR A 115 6.10 1.37 15.75
N TYR A 116 7.10 2.02 15.14
CA TYR A 116 7.79 1.55 13.94
C TYR A 116 9.25 1.19 14.26
N ASP A 117 9.89 0.48 13.35
CA ASP A 117 11.30 0.13 13.48
C ASP A 117 12.22 1.29 13.08
N ALA A 118 13.36 1.43 13.77
CA ALA A 118 14.28 2.55 13.59
C ALA A 118 14.79 2.66 12.14
N ASN A 119 14.98 1.52 11.46
CA ASN A 119 15.39 1.47 10.05
C ASN A 119 14.31 2.01 9.11
N GLU A 120 13.03 1.70 9.36
CA GLU A 120 11.90 2.20 8.56
C GLU A 120 11.72 3.71 8.76
N VAL A 121 11.84 4.17 10.01
CA VAL A 121 11.75 5.59 10.37
C VAL A 121 12.88 6.40 9.72
N LEU A 122 14.12 5.91 9.79
CA LEU A 122 15.27 6.59 9.18
C LEU A 122 15.14 6.68 7.65
N LEU A 123 14.64 5.61 7.01
CA LEU A 123 14.37 5.61 5.57
C LEU A 123 13.31 6.66 5.20
N ALA A 124 12.21 6.74 5.96
CA ALA A 124 11.14 7.71 5.72
C ALA A 124 11.62 9.17 5.88
N VAL A 125 12.42 9.46 6.91
CA VAL A 125 13.05 10.78 7.12
C VAL A 125 14.00 11.12 5.96
N GLY A 126 14.80 10.16 5.50
CA GLY A 126 15.70 10.34 4.35
C GLY A 126 14.94 10.67 3.06
N ILE A 127 13.91 9.90 2.72
CA ILE A 127 13.10 10.11 1.51
C ILE A 127 12.41 11.48 1.54
N THR A 128 11.79 11.84 2.68
CA THR A 128 11.11 13.13 2.81
C THR A 128 12.07 14.31 2.72
N PHE A 129 13.28 14.21 3.28
CA PHE A 129 14.32 15.23 3.13
C PHE A 129 14.71 15.47 1.67
N PHE A 130 15.05 14.41 0.93
CA PHE A 130 15.44 14.53 -0.48
C PHE A 130 14.28 15.02 -1.36
N LEU A 131 13.06 14.55 -1.09
CA LEU A 131 11.86 14.97 -1.82
C LEU A 131 11.58 16.46 -1.61
N VAL A 132 11.57 16.94 -0.36
CA VAL A 132 11.36 18.36 -0.06
C VAL A 132 12.44 19.22 -0.71
N LEU A 133 13.71 18.80 -0.64
CA LEU A 133 14.82 19.52 -1.26
C LEU A 133 14.65 19.61 -2.79
N ALA A 134 14.35 18.48 -3.45
CA ALA A 134 14.16 18.42 -4.90
C ALA A 134 12.98 19.28 -5.37
N LEU A 135 11.83 19.19 -4.69
CA LEU A 135 10.64 19.98 -5.02
C LEU A 135 10.83 21.47 -4.75
N THR A 136 11.56 21.81 -3.69
CA THR A 136 11.93 23.20 -3.38
C THR A 136 12.80 23.77 -4.49
N ILE A 137 13.85 23.06 -4.94
CA ILE A 137 14.70 23.48 -6.07
C ILE A 137 13.87 23.62 -7.36
N PHE A 138 13.00 22.65 -7.65
CA PHE A 138 12.09 22.72 -8.79
C PHE A 138 11.19 23.96 -8.74
N ALA A 139 10.62 24.27 -7.57
CA ALA A 139 9.77 25.43 -7.38
C ALA A 139 10.51 26.77 -7.60
N PHE A 140 11.81 26.84 -7.31
CA PHE A 140 12.65 28.00 -7.62
C PHE A 140 12.97 28.15 -9.12
N GLN A 141 13.03 27.04 -9.87
CA GLN A 141 13.44 27.03 -11.28
C GLN A 141 12.26 27.08 -12.25
N THR A 142 11.11 26.55 -11.84
CA THR A 142 9.96 26.39 -12.73
C THR A 142 9.32 27.73 -13.10
N LYS A 143 8.95 27.86 -14.36
CA LYS A 143 8.23 29.03 -14.91
C LYS A 143 6.71 28.87 -14.88
N VAL A 144 6.22 27.70 -14.50
CA VAL A 144 4.79 27.39 -14.40
C VAL A 144 4.26 28.00 -13.10
N ASP A 145 3.17 28.75 -13.18
CA ASP A 145 2.49 29.33 -12.02
C ASP A 145 1.51 28.32 -11.40
N PHE A 146 1.95 27.64 -10.34
CA PHE A 146 1.10 26.71 -9.59
C PHE A 146 0.17 27.44 -8.61
N THR A 147 0.32 28.75 -8.41
CA THR A 147 -0.54 29.50 -7.47
C THR A 147 -1.99 29.60 -7.94
N ALA A 148 -2.22 29.44 -9.25
CA ALA A 148 -3.56 29.34 -9.85
C ALA A 148 -4.37 28.12 -9.37
N PHE A 149 -3.70 27.07 -8.89
CA PHE A 149 -4.34 25.83 -8.44
C PHE A 149 -4.71 25.82 -6.94
N ALA A 150 -4.53 26.94 -6.22
CA ALA A 150 -4.82 27.06 -4.78
C ALA A 150 -6.19 26.48 -4.38
N GLY A 151 -7.23 26.77 -5.18
CA GLY A 151 -8.59 26.29 -4.93
C GLY A 151 -8.74 24.78 -5.07
N ILE A 152 -8.11 24.17 -6.09
CA ILE A 152 -8.12 22.72 -6.32
C ILE A 152 -7.37 22.01 -5.19
N LEU A 153 -6.25 22.60 -4.78
CA LEU A 153 -5.38 22.05 -3.76
C LEU A 153 -6.05 22.06 -2.37
N MET A 154 -6.79 23.14 -2.05
CA MET A 154 -7.61 23.21 -0.83
C MET A 154 -8.73 22.18 -0.81
N VAL A 155 -9.40 21.99 -1.95
CA VAL A 155 -10.40 20.92 -2.12
C VAL A 155 -9.78 19.54 -1.86
N ALA A 156 -8.61 19.26 -2.44
CA ALA A 156 -7.95 17.96 -2.31
C ALA A 156 -7.63 17.61 -0.84
N VAL A 157 -7.18 18.58 -0.03
CA VAL A 157 -6.92 18.36 1.41
C VAL A 157 -8.20 18.12 2.20
N ILE A 158 -9.27 18.84 1.90
CA ILE A 158 -10.58 18.61 2.54
C ILE A 158 -11.08 17.20 2.22
N CYS A 159 -10.95 16.75 0.97
CA CYS A 159 -11.30 15.39 0.58
C CYS A 159 -10.49 14.35 1.36
N LEU A 160 -9.18 14.55 1.47
CA LEU A 160 -8.28 13.65 2.19
C LEU A 160 -8.59 13.62 3.70
N PHE A 161 -8.88 14.78 4.31
CA PHE A 161 -9.25 14.88 5.72
C PHE A 161 -10.55 14.12 6.04
N ILE A 162 -11.59 14.30 5.23
CA ILE A 162 -12.87 13.59 5.39
C ILE A 162 -12.68 12.09 5.22
N PHE A 163 -11.91 11.66 4.22
CA PHE A 163 -11.59 10.27 4.02
C PHE A 163 -10.82 9.68 5.22
N GLY A 164 -9.85 10.41 5.76
CA GLY A 164 -9.10 10.01 6.96
C GLY A 164 -9.97 9.87 8.21
N LEU A 165 -10.93 10.79 8.42
CA LEU A 165 -11.89 10.69 9.53
C LEU A 165 -12.78 9.46 9.41
N ILE A 166 -13.29 9.17 8.20
CA ILE A 166 -14.13 8.00 7.97
C ILE A 166 -13.30 6.72 8.15
N ALA A 167 -12.10 6.67 7.59
CA ALA A 167 -11.19 5.52 7.70
C ALA A 167 -10.83 5.17 9.16
N ALA A 168 -10.85 6.15 10.08
CA ALA A 168 -10.59 5.91 11.50
C ALA A 168 -11.66 5.08 12.23
N PHE A 169 -12.88 4.96 11.69
CA PHE A 169 -13.98 4.23 12.35
C PHE A 169 -14.22 2.80 11.81
N PHE A 170 -13.45 2.34 10.80
CA PHE A 170 -13.65 1.04 10.15
C PHE A 170 -12.42 0.13 10.25
N PRO A 171 -12.58 -1.21 10.14
CA PRO A 171 -11.49 -2.16 10.30
C PRO A 171 -10.36 -1.95 9.27
N TYR A 172 -9.14 -1.94 9.80
CA TYR A 172 -7.90 -1.65 9.09
C TYR A 172 -7.67 -2.59 7.91
N SER A 173 -7.52 -2.04 6.70
CA SER A 173 -6.95 -2.77 5.56
C SER A 173 -5.65 -2.14 5.09
N LYS A 174 -4.63 -2.98 4.83
CA LYS A 174 -3.30 -2.51 4.39
C LYS A 174 -3.37 -1.73 3.07
N THR A 175 -4.26 -2.11 2.17
CA THR A 175 -4.48 -1.44 0.88
C THR A 175 -4.97 -0.01 1.06
N ILE A 176 -5.95 0.21 1.95
CA ILE A 176 -6.48 1.56 2.22
C ILE A 176 -5.38 2.47 2.78
N ASN A 177 -4.54 1.97 3.69
CA ASN A 177 -3.43 2.75 4.25
C ASN A 177 -2.40 3.16 3.19
N ILE A 178 -2.02 2.24 2.29
CA ILE A 178 -1.05 2.54 1.22
C ILE A 178 -1.64 3.59 0.25
N VAL A 179 -2.90 3.42 -0.15
CA VAL A 179 -3.58 4.37 -1.05
C VAL A 179 -3.72 5.74 -0.39
N TYR A 180 -4.12 5.77 0.88
CA TYR A 180 -4.25 7.01 1.64
C TYR A 180 -2.91 7.74 1.79
N ALA A 181 -1.87 7.02 2.21
CA ALA A 181 -0.53 7.57 2.39
C ALA A 181 0.06 8.11 1.07
N SER A 182 -0.13 7.39 -0.04
CA SER A 182 0.36 7.82 -1.36
C SER A 182 -0.38 9.05 -1.89
N LEU A 183 -1.71 9.12 -1.75
CA LEU A 183 -2.49 10.31 -2.09
C LEU A 183 -2.08 11.52 -1.24
N GLY A 184 -1.89 11.31 0.07
CA GLY A 184 -1.42 12.34 1.00
C GLY A 184 -0.05 12.88 0.61
N ALA A 185 0.92 11.99 0.39
CA ALA A 185 2.26 12.36 -0.02
C ALA A 185 2.27 13.16 -1.33
N PHE A 186 1.45 12.77 -2.31
CA PHE A 186 1.31 13.48 -3.58
C PHE A 186 0.73 14.88 -3.39
N ILE A 187 -0.37 15.03 -2.65
CA ILE A 187 -1.01 16.33 -2.40
C ILE A 187 -0.06 17.28 -1.66
N PHE A 188 0.60 16.81 -0.59
CA PHE A 188 1.55 17.63 0.17
C PHE A 188 2.79 17.99 -0.65
N SER A 189 3.21 17.14 -1.60
CA SER A 189 4.28 17.47 -2.56
C SER A 189 3.91 18.67 -3.44
N VAL A 190 2.66 18.75 -3.91
CA VAL A 190 2.18 19.92 -4.67
C VAL A 190 2.07 21.16 -3.78
N TYR A 191 1.70 21.01 -2.50
CA TYR A 191 1.72 22.12 -1.52
C TYR A 191 3.10 22.71 -1.31
N ILE A 192 4.16 21.90 -1.24
CA ILE A 192 5.53 22.41 -1.10
C ILE A 192 5.88 23.34 -2.27
N ILE A 193 5.51 22.97 -3.50
CA ILE A 193 5.71 23.81 -4.69
C ILE A 193 4.89 25.09 -4.56
N PHE A 194 3.60 24.97 -4.23
CA PHE A 194 2.68 26.09 -4.09
C PHE A 194 3.15 27.11 -3.03
N ASP A 195 3.50 26.66 -1.83
CA ASP A 195 3.94 27.53 -0.73
C ASP A 195 5.27 28.20 -1.05
N THR A 196 6.21 27.46 -1.65
CA THR A 196 7.48 28.02 -2.14
C THR A 196 7.22 29.09 -3.18
N GLN A 197 6.31 28.85 -4.13
CA GLN A 197 5.93 29.83 -5.13
C GLN A 197 5.16 31.03 -4.57
N MET A 198 4.36 30.88 -3.52
CA MET A 198 3.73 32.02 -2.86
C MET A 198 4.75 32.92 -2.14
N MET A 199 5.85 32.35 -1.63
CA MET A 199 6.97 33.12 -1.11
C MET A 199 7.77 33.81 -2.24
N LEU A 200 7.86 33.18 -3.41
CA LEU A 200 8.56 33.67 -4.62
C LEU A 200 7.68 34.48 -5.59
N GLY A 201 6.37 34.55 -5.36
CA GLY A 201 5.38 35.25 -6.18
C GLY A 201 5.16 36.68 -5.70
N GLY A 202 5.76 37.64 -6.40
CA GLY A 202 5.68 39.08 -6.09
C GLY A 202 5.27 39.95 -7.27
N THR A 203 5.20 39.39 -8.48
CA THR A 203 4.98 40.14 -9.72
C THR A 203 3.52 40.49 -10.00
N HIS A 204 2.54 39.88 -9.31
CA HIS A 204 1.11 40.12 -9.59
C HIS A 204 0.40 41.09 -8.62
N LYS A 205 1.01 41.48 -7.49
CA LYS A 205 0.41 42.47 -6.57
C LYS A 205 0.76 43.92 -6.90
N CYS A 206 1.89 44.18 -7.57
CA CYS A 206 2.22 45.55 -8.00
C CYS A 206 1.37 45.98 -9.20
N LEU A 207 1.10 45.07 -10.15
CA LEU A 207 0.23 45.32 -11.30
C LEU A 207 -1.24 45.54 -10.92
N LEU A 208 -1.75 44.86 -9.89
CA LEU A 208 -3.08 45.11 -9.33
C LEU A 208 -3.16 46.45 -8.57
N ARG A 209 -2.06 46.91 -7.96
CA ARG A 209 -2.00 48.23 -7.31
C ARG A 209 -1.89 49.37 -8.32
N ILE A 210 -1.18 49.15 -9.44
CA ILE A 210 -1.12 50.08 -10.58
C ILE A 210 -2.47 50.13 -11.30
N LYS A 211 -3.16 48.99 -11.47
CA LYS A 211 -4.51 48.98 -12.05
C LYS A 211 -5.55 49.67 -11.15
N THR A 212 -5.48 49.47 -9.82
CA THR A 212 -6.35 50.17 -8.85
C THR A 212 -5.92 51.62 -8.52
N THR A 213 -4.78 52.10 -9.04
CA THR A 213 -4.45 53.53 -9.03
C THR A 213 -4.86 54.19 -10.34
N MET A 214 -4.73 53.51 -11.48
CA MET A 214 -5.27 53.99 -12.77
C MET A 214 -6.80 53.98 -12.83
N ASP A 215 -7.46 53.02 -12.17
CA ASP A 215 -8.94 52.97 -12.05
C ASP A 215 -9.47 54.01 -11.05
N ARG A 216 -8.62 54.59 -10.18
CA ARG A 216 -9.02 55.60 -9.20
C ARG A 216 -9.07 57.01 -9.75
N ASP A 217 -8.50 57.22 -10.94
CA ASP A 217 -8.52 58.51 -11.65
C ASP A 217 -9.69 58.61 -12.65
N MET A 218 -10.59 57.60 -12.70
CA MET A 218 -11.72 57.55 -13.64
C MET A 218 -13.12 57.57 -12.99
N GLU A 219 -13.24 57.92 -11.71
CA GLU A 219 -14.53 58.03 -11.01
C GLU A 219 -14.79 59.44 -10.47
N SER A 220 -14.92 60.42 -11.37
CA SER A 220 -15.71 61.63 -11.13
C SER A 220 -17.10 61.45 -11.75
N GLY A 221 -18.02 60.81 -11.03
CA GLY A 221 -19.34 60.45 -11.57
C GLY A 221 -20.38 60.06 -10.51
N GLN A 222 -20.54 60.87 -9.48
CA GLN A 222 -21.46 60.65 -8.36
C GLN A 222 -22.93 60.90 -8.75
N GLN A 223 -23.50 60.12 -9.68
CA GLN A 223 -24.96 60.08 -9.92
C GLN A 223 -25.50 58.74 -10.44
N TYR A 224 -24.63 57.74 -10.68
CA TYR A 224 -25.01 56.40 -11.17
C TYR A 224 -25.21 55.33 -10.06
N ALA A 225 -24.82 55.62 -8.81
CA ALA A 225 -24.69 54.61 -7.76
C ALA A 225 -26.02 54.03 -7.22
N ASP A 226 -27.14 54.75 -7.26
CA ASP A 226 -28.40 54.28 -6.66
C ASP A 226 -29.16 53.26 -7.52
N ILE A 227 -29.01 53.32 -8.84
CA ILE A 227 -29.65 52.37 -9.77
C ILE A 227 -28.89 51.04 -9.79
N ASP A 228 -27.55 51.07 -9.78
CA ASP A 228 -26.71 49.87 -9.74
C ASP A 228 -26.79 49.13 -8.41
N THR A 229 -27.01 49.85 -7.29
CA THR A 229 -27.17 49.22 -5.98
C THR A 229 -28.50 48.46 -5.88
N MET A 230 -29.59 49.02 -6.43
CA MET A 230 -30.89 48.33 -6.53
C MET A 230 -30.87 47.17 -7.53
N ALA A 231 -30.18 47.31 -8.67
CA ALA A 231 -29.96 46.24 -9.63
C ALA A 231 -29.11 45.10 -9.05
N ALA A 232 -28.06 45.42 -8.26
CA ALA A 232 -27.21 44.45 -7.58
C ALA A 232 -27.93 43.71 -6.44
N PHE A 233 -28.85 44.37 -5.73
CA PHE A 233 -29.71 43.72 -4.74
C PHE A 233 -30.74 42.78 -5.39
N SER A 234 -31.32 43.18 -6.53
CA SER A 234 -32.19 42.34 -7.37
C SER A 234 -31.44 41.11 -7.89
N ASP A 235 -30.24 41.29 -8.46
CA ASP A 235 -29.41 40.21 -9.01
C ASP A 235 -28.95 39.22 -7.93
N LYS A 236 -28.57 39.69 -6.73
CA LYS A 236 -28.25 38.81 -5.60
C LYS A 236 -29.47 38.01 -5.13
N GLY A 237 -30.62 38.65 -4.97
CA GLY A 237 -31.86 37.99 -4.55
C GLY A 237 -32.36 36.95 -5.56
N VAL A 238 -32.27 37.26 -6.85
CA VAL A 238 -32.59 36.35 -7.96
C VAL A 238 -31.60 35.18 -8.00
N ARG A 239 -30.30 35.43 -7.84
CA ARG A 239 -29.26 34.38 -7.76
C ARG A 239 -29.45 33.50 -6.54
N LEU A 240 -29.70 34.05 -5.35
CA LEU A 240 -30.00 33.29 -4.13
C LEU A 240 -31.29 32.46 -4.29
N GLY A 241 -32.32 33.02 -4.93
CA GLY A 241 -33.56 32.32 -5.25
C GLY A 241 -33.36 31.17 -6.24
N PHE A 242 -32.51 31.37 -7.25
CA PHE A 242 -32.10 30.35 -8.21
C PHE A 242 -31.28 29.24 -7.54
N ILE A 243 -30.24 29.61 -6.78
CA ILE A 243 -29.38 28.69 -6.02
C ILE A 243 -30.23 27.84 -5.06
N ARG A 244 -31.14 28.45 -4.29
CA ARG A 244 -32.03 27.73 -3.37
C ARG A 244 -32.90 26.70 -4.09
N LYS A 245 -33.40 27.02 -5.29
CA LYS A 245 -34.17 26.08 -6.12
C LYS A 245 -33.30 24.95 -6.65
N VAL A 246 -32.09 25.25 -7.13
CA VAL A 246 -31.15 24.24 -7.68
C VAL A 246 -30.68 23.28 -6.58
N TYR A 247 -30.21 23.78 -5.45
CA TYR A 247 -29.77 22.94 -4.32
C TYR A 247 -30.94 22.23 -3.64
N GLY A 248 -32.12 22.86 -3.56
CA GLY A 248 -33.33 22.20 -3.06
C GLY A 248 -33.72 20.99 -3.92
N LEU A 249 -33.61 21.13 -5.25
CA LEU A 249 -33.87 20.03 -6.18
C LEU A 249 -32.76 18.97 -6.13
N LEU A 250 -31.49 19.35 -6.05
CA LEU A 250 -30.37 18.42 -5.87
C LEU A 250 -30.50 17.59 -4.58
N CYS A 251 -30.85 18.22 -3.46
CA CYS A 251 -31.10 17.52 -2.20
C CYS A 251 -32.26 16.53 -2.32
N ALA A 252 -33.33 16.89 -3.03
CA ALA A 252 -34.43 15.97 -3.31
C ALA A 252 -33.98 14.78 -4.15
N GLN A 253 -33.15 15.01 -5.17
CA GLN A 253 -32.58 13.94 -6.01
C GLN A 253 -31.68 13.00 -5.21
N LEU A 254 -30.80 13.53 -4.36
CA LEU A 254 -29.92 12.74 -3.49
C LEU A 254 -30.70 11.93 -2.45
N ALA A 255 -31.80 12.47 -1.92
CA ALA A 255 -32.67 11.74 -1.00
C ALA A 255 -33.41 10.59 -1.70
N ILE A 256 -33.98 10.84 -2.89
CA ILE A 256 -34.69 9.82 -3.68
C ILE A 256 -33.74 8.70 -4.10
N THR A 257 -32.55 9.05 -4.63
CA THR A 257 -31.55 8.06 -5.07
C THR A 257 -31.02 7.23 -3.89
N SER A 258 -30.72 7.88 -2.76
CA SER A 258 -30.34 7.17 -1.52
C SER A 258 -31.43 6.21 -1.03
N ALA A 259 -32.71 6.61 -1.09
CA ALA A 259 -33.82 5.74 -0.71
C ALA A 259 -33.95 4.52 -1.63
N ILE A 260 -33.81 4.71 -2.95
CA ILE A 260 -33.82 3.61 -3.92
C ILE A 260 -32.65 2.66 -3.65
N VAL A 261 -31.42 3.18 -3.51
CA VAL A 261 -30.25 2.36 -3.20
C VAL A 261 -30.44 1.59 -1.88
N GLY A 262 -31.01 2.24 -0.86
CA GLY A 262 -31.36 1.60 0.41
C GLY A 262 -32.29 0.39 0.24
N ILE A 263 -33.30 0.48 -0.63
CA ILE A 263 -34.19 -0.66 -0.94
C ILE A 263 -33.40 -1.81 -1.59
N PHE A 264 -32.44 -1.52 -2.46
CA PHE A 264 -31.59 -2.52 -3.11
C PHE A 264 -30.60 -3.20 -2.16
N THR A 265 -30.31 -2.61 -1.00
CA THR A 265 -29.51 -3.27 0.04
C THR A 265 -30.26 -4.41 0.74
N MET A 266 -31.59 -4.47 0.62
CA MET A 266 -32.39 -5.57 1.18
C MET A 266 -32.11 -6.87 0.41
N GLN A 267 -31.85 -7.95 1.14
CA GLN A 267 -31.41 -9.23 0.56
C GLN A 267 -32.36 -9.79 -0.52
N SER A 268 -33.67 -9.62 -0.35
CA SER A 268 -34.69 -10.05 -1.32
C SER A 268 -34.58 -9.30 -2.66
N VAL A 269 -34.36 -7.98 -2.60
CA VAL A 269 -34.25 -7.11 -3.77
C VAL A 269 -32.90 -7.33 -4.46
N LYS A 270 -31.83 -7.48 -3.69
CA LYS A 270 -30.49 -7.83 -4.18
C LYS A 270 -30.52 -9.11 -5.02
N THR A 271 -31.14 -10.16 -4.49
CA THR A 271 -31.26 -11.46 -5.18
C THR A 271 -32.08 -11.36 -6.47
N TYR A 272 -33.19 -10.63 -6.44
CA TYR A 272 -34.03 -10.40 -7.61
C TYR A 272 -33.32 -9.58 -8.70
N SER A 273 -32.63 -8.50 -8.32
CA SER A 273 -31.87 -7.65 -9.25
C SER A 273 -30.74 -8.41 -9.94
N VAL A 274 -30.07 -9.32 -9.24
CA VAL A 274 -29.01 -10.17 -9.82
C VAL A 274 -29.60 -11.24 -10.74
N ALA A 275 -30.79 -11.75 -10.44
CA ALA A 275 -31.47 -12.74 -11.28
C ALA A 275 -31.99 -12.16 -12.61
N HIS A 276 -32.30 -10.87 -12.65
CA HIS A 276 -32.93 -10.18 -13.79
C HIS A 276 -32.08 -8.98 -14.28
N PRO A 277 -30.90 -9.24 -14.91
CA PRO A 277 -30.01 -8.18 -15.40
C PRO A 277 -30.62 -7.29 -16.50
N GLU A 278 -31.71 -7.73 -17.16
CA GLU A 278 -32.49 -6.94 -18.12
C GLU A 278 -33.00 -5.63 -17.53
N LEU A 279 -33.30 -5.61 -16.22
CA LEU A 279 -33.79 -4.41 -15.52
C LEU A 279 -32.74 -3.30 -15.52
N PHE A 280 -31.46 -3.65 -15.41
CA PHE A 280 -30.35 -2.70 -15.50
C PHE A 280 -30.30 -2.02 -16.88
N TRP A 281 -30.39 -2.80 -17.95
CA TRP A 281 -30.33 -2.27 -19.33
C TRP A 281 -31.56 -1.43 -19.70
N ILE A 282 -32.73 -1.79 -19.20
CA ILE A 282 -33.95 -0.98 -19.35
C ILE A 282 -33.78 0.37 -18.67
N ALA A 283 -33.31 0.39 -17.41
CA ALA A 283 -33.04 1.64 -16.69
C ALA A 283 -31.95 2.48 -17.38
N PHE A 284 -30.91 1.85 -17.92
CA PHE A 284 -29.86 2.50 -18.71
C PHE A 284 -30.42 3.18 -19.97
N ALA A 285 -31.28 2.49 -20.71
CA ALA A 285 -31.93 3.05 -21.90
C ALA A 285 -32.82 4.25 -21.54
N ILE A 286 -33.60 4.18 -20.45
CA ILE A 286 -34.42 5.30 -19.98
C ILE A 286 -33.55 6.50 -19.58
N MET A 287 -32.44 6.28 -18.86
CA MET A 287 -31.49 7.33 -18.50
C MET A 287 -30.87 7.98 -19.76
N LEU A 288 -30.47 7.19 -20.76
CA LEU A 288 -29.88 7.69 -22.00
C LEU A 288 -30.90 8.51 -22.81
N VAL A 289 -32.13 8.03 -22.96
CA VAL A 289 -33.18 8.74 -23.70
C VAL A 289 -33.54 10.05 -23.00
N THR A 290 -33.62 10.06 -21.67
CA THR A 290 -33.92 11.28 -20.90
C THR A 290 -32.81 12.31 -21.00
N ILE A 291 -31.53 11.92 -20.90
CA ILE A 291 -30.41 12.86 -21.00
C ILE A 291 -30.26 13.43 -22.42
N ILE A 292 -30.40 12.59 -23.46
CA ILE A 292 -30.38 13.04 -24.87
C ILE A 292 -31.55 14.00 -25.12
N SER A 293 -32.75 13.70 -24.61
CA SER A 293 -33.92 14.57 -24.76
C SER A 293 -33.70 15.94 -24.10
N MET A 294 -33.07 15.99 -22.92
CA MET A 294 -32.75 17.26 -22.25
C MET A 294 -31.61 18.03 -22.94
N ALA A 295 -30.65 17.34 -23.56
CA ALA A 295 -29.54 17.95 -24.28
C ALA A 295 -29.95 18.51 -25.65
N CYS A 296 -30.69 17.73 -26.43
CA CYS A 296 -31.05 18.06 -27.83
C CYS A 296 -32.30 18.95 -27.92
N CYS A 297 -33.25 18.84 -26.98
CA CYS A 297 -34.52 19.56 -27.06
C CYS A 297 -34.59 20.71 -26.05
N SER A 298 -34.39 21.94 -26.55
CA SER A 298 -34.52 23.17 -25.74
C SER A 298 -35.90 23.32 -25.10
N SER A 299 -36.96 22.82 -25.76
CA SER A 299 -38.34 22.82 -25.26
C SER A 299 -38.51 21.94 -24.02
N VAL A 300 -37.82 20.80 -23.93
CA VAL A 300 -37.89 19.89 -22.78
C VAL A 300 -37.14 20.49 -21.58
N ARG A 301 -35.95 21.06 -21.82
CA ARG A 301 -35.13 21.66 -20.76
C ARG A 301 -35.70 22.95 -20.17
N ARG A 302 -36.40 23.77 -20.98
CA ARG A 302 -36.79 25.14 -20.60
C ARG A 302 -38.27 25.32 -20.27
N LYS A 303 -39.16 24.39 -20.64
CA LYS A 303 -40.60 24.50 -20.35
C LYS A 303 -40.99 23.68 -19.11
N SER A 304 -41.66 24.33 -18.17
CA SER A 304 -42.37 23.65 -17.07
C SER A 304 -43.70 23.11 -17.61
N PRO A 305 -44.13 21.88 -17.27
CA PRO A 305 -43.52 20.97 -16.29
C PRO A 305 -42.50 19.96 -16.88
N MET A 306 -42.25 20.01 -18.20
CA MET A 306 -41.43 19.01 -18.89
C MET A 306 -40.01 18.89 -18.32
N ASN A 307 -39.42 20.01 -17.91
CA ASN A 307 -38.11 20.02 -17.29
C ASN A 307 -38.06 19.21 -15.98
N ILE A 308 -39.07 19.33 -15.11
CA ILE A 308 -39.15 18.61 -13.83
C ILE A 308 -39.50 17.14 -14.07
N ILE A 309 -40.38 16.84 -15.03
CA ILE A 309 -40.78 15.46 -15.36
C ILE A 309 -39.60 14.66 -15.89
N PHE A 310 -38.88 15.19 -16.89
CA PHE A 310 -37.72 14.50 -17.45
C PHE A 310 -36.56 14.39 -16.45
N LEU A 311 -36.39 15.40 -15.60
CA LEU A 311 -35.38 15.37 -14.53
C LEU A 311 -35.74 14.36 -13.44
N GLY A 312 -37.02 14.24 -13.08
CA GLY A 312 -37.51 13.19 -12.18
C GLY A 312 -37.33 11.80 -12.76
N LEU A 313 -37.70 11.58 -14.03
CA LEU A 313 -37.53 10.31 -14.72
C LEU A 313 -36.05 9.90 -14.81
N PHE A 314 -35.17 10.87 -15.11
CA PHE A 314 -33.72 10.68 -15.07
C PHE A 314 -33.26 10.25 -13.67
N THR A 315 -33.70 10.94 -12.62
CA THR A 315 -33.32 10.65 -11.22
C THR A 315 -33.74 9.25 -10.78
N PHE A 316 -34.95 8.81 -11.15
CA PHE A 316 -35.42 7.46 -10.85
C PHE A 316 -34.64 6.39 -11.61
N ALA A 317 -34.38 6.60 -12.91
CA ALA A 317 -33.61 5.68 -13.73
C ALA A 317 -32.16 5.55 -13.24
N GLU A 318 -31.52 6.68 -12.89
CA GLU A 318 -30.18 6.71 -12.30
C GLU A 318 -30.13 6.04 -10.92
N GLY A 319 -31.10 6.33 -10.04
CA GLY A 319 -31.21 5.67 -8.74
C GLY A 319 -31.37 4.15 -8.86
N PHE A 320 -32.15 3.68 -9.84
CA PHE A 320 -32.31 2.25 -10.12
C PHE A 320 -31.01 1.63 -10.65
N LEU A 321 -30.29 2.30 -11.55
CA LEU A 321 -28.99 1.84 -12.05
C LEU A 321 -27.96 1.71 -10.94
N LEU A 322 -27.87 2.74 -10.07
CA LEU A 322 -27.01 2.72 -8.90
C LEU A 322 -27.41 1.58 -7.96
N GLY A 323 -28.70 1.39 -7.66
CA GLY A 323 -29.20 0.27 -6.84
C GLY A 323 -28.88 -1.11 -7.43
N ALA A 324 -29.07 -1.29 -8.73
CA ALA A 324 -28.72 -2.54 -9.41
C ALA A 324 -27.20 -2.78 -9.40
N THR A 325 -26.39 -1.73 -9.49
CA THR A 325 -24.93 -1.83 -9.39
C THR A 325 -24.50 -2.19 -7.96
N THR A 326 -25.08 -1.56 -6.93
CA THR A 326 -24.78 -1.85 -5.52
C THR A 326 -25.20 -3.26 -5.11
N SER A 327 -26.14 -3.89 -5.84
CA SER A 327 -26.52 -5.29 -5.64
C SER A 327 -25.38 -6.30 -5.88
N TYR A 328 -24.27 -5.89 -6.50
CA TYR A 328 -23.07 -6.71 -6.66
C TYR A 328 -22.04 -6.54 -5.53
N TYR A 329 -22.19 -5.51 -4.69
CA TYR A 329 -21.27 -5.16 -3.61
C TYR A 329 -21.89 -5.44 -2.24
N ASP A 330 -21.07 -5.50 -1.20
CA ASP A 330 -21.56 -5.74 0.15
C ASP A 330 -22.11 -4.45 0.80
N ALA A 331 -23.11 -4.58 1.68
CA ALA A 331 -23.87 -3.43 2.19
C ALA A 331 -23.00 -2.41 2.94
N ASN A 332 -21.94 -2.89 3.60
CA ASN A 332 -20.98 -2.04 4.32
C ASN A 332 -20.16 -1.17 3.36
N GLU A 333 -19.73 -1.72 2.22
CA GLU A 333 -18.98 -0.99 1.20
C GLU A 333 -19.85 0.07 0.52
N VAL A 334 -21.11 -0.28 0.25
CA VAL A 334 -22.09 0.64 -0.33
C VAL A 334 -22.38 1.81 0.62
N LEU A 335 -22.57 1.52 1.91
CA LEU A 335 -22.81 2.56 2.92
C LEU A 335 -21.60 3.49 3.07
N LEU A 336 -20.39 2.94 3.01
CA LEU A 336 -19.14 3.71 3.04
C LEU A 336 -19.05 4.67 1.83
N ALA A 337 -19.33 4.18 0.62
CA ALA A 337 -19.28 4.98 -0.59
C ALA A 337 -20.31 6.13 -0.57
N VAL A 338 -21.52 5.87 -0.06
CA VAL A 338 -22.56 6.89 0.14
C VAL A 338 -22.13 7.94 1.18
N GLY A 339 -21.52 7.51 2.28
CA GLY A 339 -20.99 8.41 3.31
C GLY A 339 -19.90 9.34 2.76
N ILE A 340 -18.89 8.77 2.08
CA ILE A 340 -17.79 9.52 1.48
C ILE A 340 -18.34 10.54 0.47
N THR A 341 -19.22 10.11 -0.45
CA THR A 341 -19.79 11.01 -1.47
C THR A 341 -20.62 12.13 -0.85
N PHE A 342 -21.41 11.87 0.18
CA PHE A 342 -22.17 12.90 0.89
C PHE A 342 -21.27 13.98 1.51
N PHE A 343 -20.25 13.58 2.29
CA PHE A 343 -19.36 14.53 2.94
C PHE A 343 -18.48 15.29 1.94
N LEU A 344 -18.01 14.62 0.88
CA LEU A 344 -17.29 15.27 -0.22
C LEU A 344 -18.14 16.34 -0.90
N VAL A 345 -19.38 16.01 -1.29
CA VAL A 345 -20.28 16.96 -1.95
C VAL A 345 -20.62 18.14 -1.04
N LEU A 346 -20.85 17.89 0.26
CA LEU A 346 -21.10 18.94 1.23
C LEU A 346 -19.90 19.90 1.34
N ALA A 347 -18.69 19.35 1.46
CA ALA A 347 -17.49 20.16 1.64
C ALA A 347 -17.12 20.94 0.37
N LEU A 348 -17.26 20.32 -0.81
CA LEU A 348 -17.12 20.99 -2.11
C LEU A 348 -18.15 22.11 -2.28
N THR A 349 -19.38 21.90 -1.82
CA THR A 349 -20.45 22.91 -1.87
C THR A 349 -20.11 24.10 -0.99
N ILE A 350 -19.64 23.88 0.24
CA ILE A 350 -19.22 24.96 1.14
C ILE A 350 -18.05 25.73 0.51
N PHE A 351 -17.07 25.02 -0.04
CA PHE A 351 -15.96 25.64 -0.76
C PHE A 351 -16.44 26.47 -1.96
N ALA A 352 -17.35 25.94 -2.78
CA ALA A 352 -17.90 26.64 -3.94
C ALA A 352 -18.64 27.94 -3.56
N PHE A 353 -19.26 28.00 -2.37
CA PHE A 353 -19.88 29.23 -1.86
C PHE A 353 -18.88 30.26 -1.32
N GLN A 354 -17.71 29.82 -0.87
CA GLN A 354 -16.70 30.70 -0.25
C GLN A 354 -15.64 31.16 -1.24
N THR A 355 -15.39 30.39 -2.30
CA THR A 355 -14.36 30.67 -3.27
C THR A 355 -14.71 31.88 -4.14
N LYS A 356 -13.72 32.74 -4.36
CA LYS A 356 -13.80 33.88 -5.30
C LYS A 356 -13.18 33.54 -6.65
N VAL A 357 -12.73 32.30 -6.83
CA VAL A 357 -12.07 31.83 -8.05
C VAL A 357 -13.13 31.47 -9.09
N ASP A 358 -13.00 31.99 -10.30
CA ASP A 358 -13.83 31.63 -11.44
C ASP A 358 -13.31 30.34 -12.09
N PHE A 359 -14.11 29.28 -12.05
CA PHE A 359 -13.76 27.97 -12.61
C PHE A 359 -14.24 27.77 -14.06
N THR A 360 -14.82 28.79 -14.70
CA THR A 360 -15.41 28.67 -16.04
C THR A 360 -14.40 28.20 -17.09
N ALA A 361 -13.12 28.58 -16.95
CA ALA A 361 -12.04 28.15 -17.84
C ALA A 361 -11.80 26.63 -17.84
N PHE A 362 -12.18 25.91 -16.78
CA PHE A 362 -12.00 24.46 -16.67
C PHE A 362 -13.15 23.65 -17.30
N ALA A 363 -14.22 24.30 -17.76
CA ALA A 363 -15.39 23.61 -18.30
C ALA A 363 -15.05 22.71 -19.50
N GLY A 364 -14.15 23.16 -20.39
CA GLY A 364 -13.70 22.37 -21.53
C GLY A 364 -12.87 21.14 -21.12
N ILE A 365 -11.98 21.28 -20.15
CA ILE A 365 -11.16 20.18 -19.62
C ILE A 365 -12.03 19.15 -18.92
N LEU A 366 -12.98 19.60 -18.11
CA LEU A 366 -13.93 18.73 -17.41
C LEU A 366 -14.81 17.95 -18.40
N MET A 367 -15.28 18.61 -19.47
CA MET A 367 -16.08 17.98 -20.51
C MET A 367 -15.31 16.87 -21.23
N VAL A 368 -14.04 17.11 -21.59
CA VAL A 368 -13.18 16.08 -22.19
C VAL A 368 -12.94 14.92 -21.23
N ALA A 369 -12.66 15.20 -19.95
CA ALA A 369 -12.47 14.16 -18.94
C ALA A 369 -13.71 13.26 -18.77
N VAL A 370 -14.91 13.85 -18.72
CA VAL A 370 -16.17 13.11 -18.65
C VAL A 370 -16.39 12.26 -19.89
N ILE A 371 -16.11 12.78 -21.09
CA ILE A 371 -16.21 12.02 -22.35
C ILE A 371 -15.22 10.86 -22.35
N CYS A 372 -13.98 11.05 -21.90
CA CYS A 372 -12.99 9.98 -21.79
C CYS A 372 -13.44 8.88 -20.81
N LEU A 373 -13.96 9.25 -19.64
CA LEU A 373 -14.50 8.29 -18.67
C LEU A 373 -15.71 7.55 -19.22
N PHE A 374 -16.58 8.23 -19.96
CA PHE A 374 -17.74 7.63 -20.61
C PHE A 374 -17.33 6.65 -21.70
N ILE A 375 -16.39 7.01 -22.57
CA ILE A 375 -15.84 6.13 -23.62
C ILE A 375 -15.15 4.92 -22.98
N PHE A 376 -14.35 5.14 -21.93
CA PHE A 376 -13.73 4.05 -21.18
C PHE A 376 -14.77 3.11 -20.56
N GLY A 377 -15.82 3.66 -19.95
CA GLY A 377 -16.94 2.89 -19.40
C GLY A 377 -17.68 2.08 -20.46
N LEU A 378 -17.91 2.64 -21.66
CA LEU A 378 -18.48 1.92 -22.80
C LEU A 378 -17.56 0.77 -23.25
N ILE A 379 -16.26 1.03 -23.42
CA ILE A 379 -15.28 -0.01 -23.79
C ILE A 379 -15.28 -1.12 -22.72
N ALA A 380 -15.23 -0.78 -21.44
CA ALA A 380 -15.28 -1.75 -20.34
C ALA A 380 -16.60 -2.55 -20.29
N ALA A 381 -17.71 -1.98 -20.76
CA ALA A 381 -18.99 -2.70 -20.87
C ALA A 381 -19.00 -3.71 -22.04
N PHE A 382 -18.30 -3.42 -23.14
CA PHE A 382 -18.15 -4.34 -24.29
C PHE A 382 -17.06 -5.39 -24.08
N PHE A 383 -16.05 -5.09 -23.26
CA PHE A 383 -15.01 -6.01 -22.83
C PHE A 383 -15.19 -6.29 -21.34
N PRO A 384 -16.17 -7.13 -20.93
CA PRO A 384 -16.28 -7.51 -19.54
C PRO A 384 -14.94 -8.08 -19.11
N TYR A 385 -14.32 -7.48 -18.08
CA TYR A 385 -13.20 -8.10 -17.38
C TYR A 385 -13.68 -9.49 -17.01
N SER A 386 -13.17 -10.50 -17.72
CA SER A 386 -13.58 -11.86 -17.49
C SER A 386 -13.27 -12.17 -16.04
N LYS A 387 -14.29 -12.60 -15.29
CA LYS A 387 -14.13 -13.05 -13.92
C LYS A 387 -13.19 -14.25 -13.98
N THR A 388 -11.89 -14.00 -13.86
CA THR A 388 -10.94 -14.99 -13.38
C THR A 388 -11.52 -15.54 -12.09
N ILE A 389 -11.41 -16.84 -11.85
CA ILE A 389 -11.67 -17.36 -10.50
C ILE A 389 -10.66 -16.66 -9.62
N ASN A 390 -11.08 -15.57 -8.97
CA ASN A 390 -10.24 -14.96 -7.97
C ASN A 390 -10.36 -15.92 -6.80
N ILE A 391 -9.39 -16.82 -6.68
CA ILE A 391 -9.33 -17.83 -5.62
C ILE A 391 -9.41 -17.12 -4.23
N LYS A 392 -9.05 -15.83 -4.19
CA LYS A 392 -9.27 -14.90 -3.06
C LYS A 392 -10.75 -14.57 -2.77
N LEU A 393 -11.62 -14.50 -3.77
CA LEU A 393 -13.07 -14.28 -3.58
C LEU A 393 -13.75 -15.50 -2.94
N ILE A 394 -13.30 -16.71 -3.29
CA ILE A 394 -13.74 -17.94 -2.62
C ILE A 394 -13.23 -17.92 -1.17
N GLN A 395 -11.98 -17.51 -0.94
CA GLN A 395 -11.43 -17.35 0.41
C GLN A 395 -12.26 -16.38 1.26
N GLU A 396 -12.73 -15.27 0.68
CA GLU A 396 -13.56 -14.30 1.40
C GLU A 396 -14.93 -14.87 1.81
N ARG A 397 -15.53 -15.72 0.97
CA ARG A 397 -16.84 -16.34 1.25
C ARG A 397 -16.75 -17.59 2.11
N THR A 398 -15.64 -18.32 2.06
CA THR A 398 -15.51 -19.63 2.74
C THR A 398 -14.44 -19.64 3.83
N GLU A 399 -13.69 -18.55 4.03
CA GLU A 399 -12.55 -18.44 4.97
C GLU A 399 -11.43 -19.47 4.74
N VAL A 400 -11.46 -20.19 3.61
CA VAL A 400 -10.46 -21.20 3.23
C VAL A 400 -9.41 -20.55 2.35
N ARG A 401 -8.12 -20.61 2.72
CA ARG A 401 -7.03 -20.02 1.91
C ARG A 401 -6.97 -20.60 0.49
N PRO A 402 -6.55 -19.82 -0.52
CA PRO A 402 -6.49 -20.22 -1.92
C PRO A 402 -5.77 -21.54 -2.15
N GLU A 403 -4.65 -21.71 -1.48
CA GLU A 403 -3.78 -22.90 -1.54
C GLU A 403 -4.46 -24.18 -1.04
N ARG A 404 -5.56 -24.05 -0.30
CA ARG A 404 -6.30 -25.15 0.33
C ARG A 404 -7.68 -25.39 -0.27
N GLN A 405 -8.06 -24.61 -1.29
CA GLN A 405 -9.32 -24.77 -1.99
C GLN A 405 -9.17 -25.82 -3.08
N LYS A 406 -9.76 -27.00 -2.88
CA LYS A 406 -9.87 -28.01 -3.95
C LYS A 406 -11.24 -27.90 -4.60
N LEU A 407 -11.27 -27.35 -5.81
CA LEU A 407 -12.47 -27.30 -6.63
C LEU A 407 -12.71 -28.65 -7.31
N LEU A 408 -13.71 -29.37 -6.82
CA LEU A 408 -14.15 -30.66 -7.33
C LEU A 408 -15.15 -30.45 -8.49
N ASN A 409 -15.13 -31.38 -9.45
CA ASN A 409 -15.96 -31.40 -10.67
C ASN A 409 -15.68 -30.30 -11.72
N MET A 410 -14.59 -29.54 -11.58
CA MET A 410 -14.10 -28.69 -12.65
C MET A 410 -13.01 -29.42 -13.43
N LYS A 411 -13.32 -29.82 -14.67
CA LYS A 411 -12.36 -30.46 -15.57
C LYS A 411 -12.36 -29.76 -16.92
N LEU A 412 -11.18 -29.37 -17.39
CA LEU A 412 -10.94 -28.93 -18.77
C LEU A 412 -10.18 -30.06 -19.48
N ASN A 413 -10.74 -30.62 -20.55
CA ASN A 413 -10.14 -31.75 -21.29
C ASN A 413 -9.70 -32.93 -20.39
N GLY A 414 -10.49 -33.24 -19.35
CA GLY A 414 -10.22 -34.35 -18.43
C GLY A 414 -9.19 -34.07 -17.33
N LYS A 415 -8.57 -32.89 -17.29
CA LYS A 415 -7.63 -32.46 -16.24
C LYS A 415 -8.20 -31.32 -15.40
N ALA A 416 -7.71 -31.15 -14.17
CA ALA A 416 -8.07 -30.00 -13.33
C ALA A 416 -7.56 -28.71 -14.00
N PRO A 417 -8.37 -27.64 -14.06
CA PRO A 417 -7.92 -26.36 -14.62
C PRO A 417 -6.82 -25.76 -13.74
N GLY A 418 -5.80 -25.16 -14.36
CA GLY A 418 -4.78 -24.39 -13.65
C GLY A 418 -5.32 -23.03 -13.20
N ASP A 419 -4.61 -22.40 -12.26
CA ASP A 419 -5.01 -21.15 -11.59
C ASP A 419 -5.21 -19.96 -12.55
N ASP A 420 -4.61 -20.05 -13.75
CA ASP A 420 -4.58 -18.99 -14.75
C ASP A 420 -5.74 -19.06 -15.76
N ILE A 421 -6.60 -20.08 -15.64
CA ILE A 421 -7.65 -20.37 -16.63
C ILE A 421 -8.92 -19.55 -16.33
N LEU A 422 -9.39 -18.82 -17.34
CA LEU A 422 -10.60 -18.00 -17.27
C LEU A 422 -11.85 -18.89 -17.14
N LEU A 423 -12.75 -18.55 -16.21
CA LEU A 423 -13.98 -19.33 -15.97
C LEU A 423 -14.87 -19.42 -17.22
N SER A 424 -14.85 -18.40 -18.08
CA SER A 424 -15.57 -18.37 -19.36
C SER A 424 -15.13 -19.45 -20.36
N THR A 425 -13.94 -20.01 -20.18
CA THR A 425 -13.40 -21.08 -21.05
C THR A 425 -13.80 -22.48 -20.58
N LEU A 426 -14.42 -22.58 -19.41
CA LEU A 426 -14.87 -23.84 -18.83
C LEU A 426 -16.30 -24.15 -19.29
N PRO A 427 -16.60 -25.40 -19.71
CA PRO A 427 -17.92 -25.80 -20.15
C PRO A 427 -18.87 -25.99 -18.94
N THR A 428 -19.26 -24.90 -18.29
CA THR A 428 -20.21 -24.94 -17.17
C THR A 428 -21.60 -24.50 -17.63
N LYS A 429 -22.63 -25.32 -17.36
CA LYS A 429 -24.03 -24.94 -17.56
C LYS A 429 -24.46 -23.92 -16.50
N ASN A 430 -25.34 -22.98 -16.84
CA ASN A 430 -25.93 -22.05 -15.88
C ASN A 430 -26.56 -22.83 -14.70
N GLY A 431 -26.15 -22.50 -13.47
CA GLY A 431 -26.60 -23.18 -12.25
C GLY A 431 -25.79 -24.44 -11.86
N ALA A 432 -24.67 -24.74 -12.53
CA ALA A 432 -23.79 -25.83 -12.12
C ALA A 432 -23.21 -25.60 -10.72
N LYS A 433 -23.47 -26.53 -9.80
CA LYS A 433 -22.91 -26.51 -8.44
C LYS A 433 -21.45 -26.96 -8.48
N ILE A 434 -20.54 -26.06 -8.17
CA ILE A 434 -19.12 -26.38 -7.97
C ILE A 434 -18.98 -26.87 -6.54
N MET A 435 -18.44 -28.09 -6.37
CA MET A 435 -18.13 -28.60 -5.03
C MET A 435 -16.73 -28.14 -4.65
N MET A 436 -16.58 -27.50 -3.50
CA MET A 436 -15.28 -27.07 -2.98
C MET A 436 -14.99 -27.83 -1.70
N MET A 437 -13.79 -28.38 -1.59
CA MET A 437 -13.27 -29.02 -0.38
C MET A 437 -12.09 -28.20 0.14
N GLY A 438 -12.13 -27.87 1.42
CA GLY A 438 -11.07 -27.15 2.10
C GLY A 438 -11.37 -27.03 3.59
N SER A 439 -10.34 -26.77 4.39
CA SER A 439 -10.44 -26.65 5.85
C SER A 439 -10.43 -25.17 6.26
N LEU A 440 -11.29 -24.81 7.22
CA LEU A 440 -11.38 -23.48 7.81
C LEU A 440 -10.18 -23.21 8.73
N GLU A 441 -9.64 -21.99 8.70
CA GLU A 441 -8.50 -21.63 9.57
C GLU A 441 -8.87 -21.64 11.05
N LYS A 442 -10.11 -21.28 11.41
CA LYS A 442 -10.60 -21.34 12.80
C LYS A 442 -10.72 -22.77 13.35
N ASP A 443 -11.06 -23.73 12.49
CA ASP A 443 -11.14 -25.14 12.89
C ASP A 443 -9.73 -25.69 13.10
N ILE A 444 -8.76 -25.24 12.29
CA ILE A 444 -7.34 -25.55 12.47
C ILE A 444 -6.79 -24.90 13.74
N ALA A 445 -7.12 -23.63 14.01
CA ALA A 445 -6.72 -22.92 15.23
C ALA A 445 -7.32 -23.56 16.51
N ALA A 446 -8.55 -24.06 16.43
CA ALA A 446 -9.15 -24.85 17.51
C ALA A 446 -8.47 -26.23 17.69
N THR A 447 -7.77 -26.73 16.66
CA THR A 447 -6.93 -27.93 16.74
C THR A 447 -5.45 -27.60 17.08
N GLU A 448 -5.06 -26.32 17.09
CA GLU A 448 -3.72 -25.84 17.51
C GLU A 448 -3.62 -25.57 19.01
N ILE A 449 -4.75 -25.47 19.72
CA ILE A 449 -4.76 -25.57 21.18
C ILE A 449 -4.63 -27.05 21.52
N VAL A 450 -3.38 -27.50 21.72
CA VAL A 450 -3.08 -28.82 22.24
C VAL A 450 -3.58 -28.86 23.70
N PRO A 451 -4.57 -29.70 24.07
CA PRO A 451 -4.88 -29.94 25.47
C PRO A 451 -3.63 -30.47 26.17
N ASP A 452 -3.32 -29.95 27.36
CA ASP A 452 -2.08 -30.26 28.11
C ASP A 452 -1.86 -31.77 28.40
N ASP A 453 -2.88 -32.60 28.20
CA ASP A 453 -2.89 -34.04 28.53
C ASP A 453 -3.05 -34.99 27.31
N LEU A 454 -2.70 -34.59 26.09
CA LEU A 454 -2.65 -35.54 24.97
C LEU A 454 -1.29 -36.25 24.86
N PRO A 455 -1.25 -37.59 24.79
CA PRO A 455 -0.02 -38.30 24.47
C PRO A 455 0.45 -37.91 23.05
N TYR A 456 1.76 -37.68 22.95
CA TYR A 456 2.51 -37.29 21.75
C TYR A 456 1.96 -37.93 20.46
N VAL A 457 1.46 -37.11 19.53
CA VAL A 457 1.20 -37.53 18.15
C VAL A 457 2.55 -37.66 17.44
N LYS A 458 3.10 -38.87 17.51
CA LYS A 458 4.16 -39.32 16.64
C LYS A 458 3.67 -39.14 15.20
N ASN A 459 4.44 -38.46 14.35
CA ASN A 459 4.15 -38.48 12.93
C ASN A 459 4.51 -39.88 12.43
N ASP A 460 3.52 -40.77 12.38
CA ASP A 460 3.66 -42.21 12.01
C ASP A 460 4.21 -42.42 10.59
N LEU A 461 4.50 -41.35 9.85
CA LEU A 461 5.20 -41.36 8.57
C LEU A 461 6.70 -41.70 8.68
N ASP A 462 7.26 -41.70 9.90
CA ASP A 462 8.68 -41.97 10.15
C ASP A 462 9.00 -43.41 10.60
N ASP A 463 8.01 -44.29 10.74
CA ASP A 463 8.25 -45.68 11.18
C ASP A 463 8.62 -46.62 10.02
N HIS A 464 9.83 -47.16 10.18
CA HIS A 464 10.32 -48.49 9.79
C HIS A 464 9.55 -49.22 8.69
N ASP A 465 10.05 -49.15 7.45
CA ASP A 465 10.28 -50.39 6.72
C ASP A 465 11.37 -50.20 5.66
N ASP A 466 12.34 -51.10 5.64
CA ASP A 466 13.39 -51.21 4.62
C ASP A 466 12.87 -52.00 3.39
N GLY A 467 11.54 -52.00 3.18
CA GLY A 467 10.84 -52.66 2.09
C GLY A 467 10.76 -51.78 0.84
N GLU A 468 11.60 -52.11 -0.14
CA GLU A 468 11.50 -51.67 -1.55
C GLU A 468 11.26 -50.15 -1.76
N GLU A 469 12.22 -49.31 -1.37
CA GLU A 469 12.40 -48.01 -2.03
C GLU A 469 12.75 -48.29 -3.50
N THR A 470 11.72 -48.35 -4.36
CA THR A 470 11.91 -48.33 -5.81
C THR A 470 12.85 -47.17 -6.11
N SER A 471 13.94 -47.39 -6.85
CA SER A 471 14.97 -46.36 -7.10
C SER A 471 14.39 -45.19 -7.90
N ILE A 472 13.72 -44.27 -7.21
CA ILE A 472 13.09 -43.05 -7.73
C ILE A 472 14.19 -42.15 -8.33
N GLU A 473 15.39 -42.18 -7.73
CA GLU A 473 16.57 -41.40 -8.12
C GLU A 473 16.90 -41.47 -9.62
N ASN A 474 16.66 -42.62 -10.24
CA ASN A 474 17.05 -42.91 -11.63
C ASN A 474 15.90 -42.78 -12.64
N ARG A 475 14.72 -42.31 -12.23
CA ARG A 475 13.59 -42.13 -13.15
C ARG A 475 13.82 -40.93 -14.07
N SER A 476 13.70 -41.17 -15.37
CA SER A 476 13.91 -40.16 -16.42
C SER A 476 13.05 -38.91 -16.22
N GLU A 477 11.80 -39.06 -15.76
CA GLU A 477 10.91 -37.92 -15.47
C GLU A 477 11.53 -36.94 -14.46
N TYR A 478 12.15 -37.45 -13.40
CA TYR A 478 12.74 -36.61 -12.35
C TYR A 478 14.11 -36.07 -12.75
N LEU A 479 14.89 -36.83 -13.52
CA LEU A 479 16.13 -36.34 -14.11
C LEU A 479 15.87 -35.16 -15.05
N THR A 480 14.80 -35.20 -15.86
CA THR A 480 14.38 -34.07 -16.69
C THR A 480 13.98 -32.86 -15.85
N LYS A 481 13.28 -33.05 -14.72
CA LYS A 481 12.96 -31.96 -13.79
C LYS A 481 14.23 -31.35 -13.19
N ILE A 482 15.23 -32.18 -12.83
CA ILE A 482 16.52 -31.71 -12.34
C ILE A 482 17.26 -30.92 -13.44
N GLN A 483 17.30 -31.43 -14.67
CA GLN A 483 17.93 -30.74 -15.79
C GLN A 483 17.28 -29.38 -16.05
N HIS A 484 15.96 -29.31 -16.04
CA HIS A 484 15.23 -28.06 -16.17
C HIS A 484 15.60 -27.04 -15.08
N ARG A 485 15.88 -27.48 -13.85
CA ARG A 485 16.39 -26.60 -12.77
C ARG A 485 17.84 -26.22 -12.98
N ILE A 486 18.69 -27.11 -13.49
CA ILE A 486 20.07 -26.79 -13.85
C ILE A 486 20.08 -25.66 -14.90
N ASP A 487 19.17 -25.70 -15.87
CA ASP A 487 19.15 -24.73 -16.96
C ASP A 487 18.54 -23.38 -16.54
N ASN A 488 17.46 -23.38 -15.74
CA ASN A 488 16.67 -22.17 -15.47
C ASN A 488 16.88 -21.54 -14.09
N CYS A 489 17.49 -22.25 -13.14
CA CYS A 489 17.66 -21.73 -11.79
C CYS A 489 18.97 -20.95 -11.68
N GLU A 490 18.95 -19.73 -11.15
CA GLU A 490 20.18 -18.99 -10.84
C GLU A 490 20.58 -19.21 -9.38
N ILE A 491 21.81 -19.69 -9.16
CA ILE A 491 22.37 -19.85 -7.81
C ILE A 491 23.26 -18.64 -7.52
N HIS A 492 22.82 -17.78 -6.61
CA HIS A 492 23.57 -16.60 -6.20
C HIS A 492 24.72 -17.00 -5.28
N LEU A 493 25.93 -17.02 -5.83
CA LEU A 493 27.14 -17.29 -5.07
C LEU A 493 27.49 -16.07 -4.20
N ARG A 494 27.44 -16.22 -2.87
CA ARG A 494 27.83 -15.15 -1.94
C ARG A 494 29.34 -15.07 -1.73
N ASN A 495 30.01 -16.22 -1.69
CA ASN A 495 31.46 -16.35 -1.49
C ASN A 495 32.05 -17.31 -2.52
N GLU A 496 33.30 -17.09 -2.93
CA GLU A 496 34.00 -17.99 -3.85
C GLU A 496 34.13 -19.41 -3.30
N LEU A 497 34.03 -20.40 -4.18
CA LEU A 497 34.16 -21.81 -3.83
C LEU A 497 35.63 -22.17 -3.59
N ARG A 498 35.89 -22.96 -2.55
CA ARG A 498 37.26 -23.26 -2.12
C ARG A 498 37.76 -24.60 -2.71
N PRO A 499 38.95 -24.64 -3.32
CA PRO A 499 39.49 -25.87 -3.90
C PRO A 499 39.67 -26.97 -2.84
N GLY A 500 39.25 -28.20 -3.18
CA GLY A 500 39.44 -29.39 -2.35
C GLY A 500 38.53 -29.50 -1.11
N LYS A 501 37.62 -28.55 -0.90
CA LYS A 501 36.62 -28.62 0.18
C LYS A 501 35.44 -29.51 -0.20
N LYS A 502 34.84 -30.14 0.81
CA LYS A 502 33.62 -30.96 0.70
C LYS A 502 32.39 -30.04 0.70
N LEU A 503 31.19 -30.55 0.45
CA LEU A 503 29.95 -29.76 0.48
C LEU A 503 29.06 -30.16 1.66
N LEU A 504 28.65 -29.17 2.45
CA LEU A 504 27.66 -29.31 3.51
C LEU A 504 26.41 -28.52 3.12
N VAL A 505 25.28 -29.21 2.98
CA VAL A 505 23.98 -28.61 2.70
C VAL A 505 23.16 -28.60 3.98
N LEU A 506 22.65 -27.43 4.39
CA LEU A 506 21.92 -27.26 5.64
C LEU A 506 20.50 -26.77 5.37
N ASP A 507 19.52 -27.43 6.00
CA ASP A 507 18.21 -26.82 6.22
C ASP A 507 18.24 -25.83 7.37
N ILE A 508 17.22 -25.00 7.51
CA ILE A 508 17.11 -24.00 8.59
C ILE A 508 16.09 -24.44 9.63
N ASP A 509 14.86 -24.68 9.18
CA ASP A 509 13.71 -24.91 10.03
C ASP A 509 13.92 -26.18 10.86
N TYR A 510 13.91 -26.05 12.19
CA TYR A 510 14.22 -27.12 13.16
C TYR A 510 15.60 -27.78 13.02
N THR A 511 16.41 -27.38 12.04
CA THR A 511 17.78 -27.85 11.86
C THR A 511 18.76 -26.92 12.57
N LEU A 512 18.71 -25.62 12.26
CA LEU A 512 19.56 -24.57 12.86
C LEU A 512 18.79 -23.63 13.79
N PHE A 513 17.46 -23.56 13.64
CA PHE A 513 16.63 -22.57 14.32
C PHE A 513 15.21 -23.10 14.60
N ASP A 514 14.64 -22.72 15.75
CA ASP A 514 13.22 -22.93 16.03
C ASP A 514 12.39 -21.78 15.44
N HIS A 515 11.77 -22.04 14.29
CA HIS A 515 11.00 -21.05 13.54
C HIS A 515 9.56 -20.85 14.05
N ARG A 516 9.10 -21.66 15.02
CA ARG A 516 7.71 -21.62 15.50
C ARG A 516 7.55 -20.97 16.86
N SER A 517 8.54 -21.09 17.74
CA SER A 517 8.44 -20.47 19.05
C SER A 517 8.45 -18.93 18.94
N PRO A 518 7.60 -18.23 19.71
CA PRO A 518 7.72 -16.79 19.87
C PRO A 518 8.97 -16.46 20.70
N ALA A 519 9.70 -15.43 20.31
CA ALA A 519 10.85 -14.92 21.05
C ALA A 519 11.04 -13.42 20.80
N GLU A 520 11.71 -12.74 21.74
CA GLU A 520 12.01 -11.31 21.62
C GLU A 520 13.21 -11.08 20.68
N ASN A 521 14.14 -12.04 20.65
CA ASN A 521 15.37 -11.95 19.85
C ASN A 521 15.66 -13.27 19.11
N ALA A 522 16.25 -13.16 17.90
CA ALA A 522 16.65 -14.33 17.12
C ALA A 522 17.65 -15.25 17.85
N GLY A 523 18.46 -14.71 18.78
CA GLY A 523 19.42 -15.51 19.56
C GLY A 523 18.77 -16.52 20.52
N GLU A 524 17.51 -16.29 20.90
CA GLU A 524 16.74 -17.19 21.78
C GLU A 524 16.24 -18.43 21.03
N LEU A 525 15.96 -18.26 19.73
CA LEU A 525 15.45 -19.31 18.84
C LEU A 525 16.57 -20.05 18.08
N MET A 526 17.79 -19.50 18.10
CA MET A 526 18.97 -20.13 17.53
C MET A 526 19.29 -21.43 18.27
N ARG A 527 19.51 -22.51 17.51
CA ARG A 527 19.94 -23.80 18.08
C ARG A 527 21.30 -23.64 18.77
N PRO A 528 21.50 -24.22 19.97
CA PRO A 528 22.77 -24.16 20.69
C PRO A 528 23.95 -24.60 19.83
N TYR A 529 25.11 -23.96 20.03
CA TYR A 529 26.37 -24.24 19.33
C TYR A 529 26.36 -23.96 17.82
N LEU A 530 25.40 -23.18 17.31
CA LEU A 530 25.29 -22.91 15.87
C LEU A 530 26.57 -22.30 15.27
N HIS A 531 27.12 -21.26 15.90
CA HIS A 531 28.28 -20.56 15.37
C HIS A 531 29.54 -21.42 15.44
N GLU A 532 29.71 -22.15 16.53
CA GLU A 532 30.80 -23.11 16.74
C GLU A 532 30.74 -24.24 15.72
N PHE A 533 29.54 -24.79 15.48
CA PHE A 533 29.28 -25.80 14.47
C PHE A 533 29.66 -25.29 13.07
N LEU A 534 29.14 -24.13 12.66
CA LEU A 534 29.43 -23.56 11.34
C LEU A 534 30.91 -23.22 11.19
N THR A 535 31.56 -22.69 12.23
CA THR A 535 33.00 -22.38 12.21
C THR A 535 33.85 -23.64 12.09
N SER A 536 33.46 -24.72 12.77
CA SER A 536 34.13 -26.02 12.67
C SER A 536 33.93 -26.63 11.28
N ALA A 537 32.67 -26.70 10.80
CA ALA A 537 32.34 -27.24 9.49
C ALA A 537 33.00 -26.47 8.35
N PHE A 538 33.06 -25.14 8.45
CA PHE A 538 33.67 -24.31 7.40
C PHE A 538 35.15 -24.63 7.18
N LYS A 539 35.86 -25.24 8.13
CA LYS A 539 37.27 -25.65 7.92
C LYS A 539 37.41 -26.67 6.79
N ASP A 540 36.46 -27.59 6.66
CA ASP A 540 36.56 -28.73 5.73
C ASP A 540 35.48 -28.73 4.64
N TYR A 541 34.41 -27.96 4.83
CA TYR A 541 33.23 -27.92 3.97
C TYR A 541 32.90 -26.50 3.49
N ASP A 542 32.59 -26.36 2.21
CA ASP A 542 31.79 -25.25 1.71
C ASP A 542 30.33 -25.46 2.10
N ILE A 543 29.65 -24.38 2.48
CA ILE A 543 28.32 -24.43 3.11
C ILE A 543 27.29 -23.86 2.15
N ALA A 544 26.26 -24.65 1.86
CA ALA A 544 25.07 -24.22 1.14
C ALA A 544 23.86 -24.27 2.06
N ILE A 545 23.06 -23.21 2.08
CA ILE A 545 21.84 -23.12 2.88
C ILE A 545 20.63 -23.27 1.94
N CYS A 546 19.78 -24.26 2.22
CA CYS A 546 18.56 -24.49 1.45
C CYS A 546 17.38 -23.74 2.06
N LEU A 547 17.19 -22.47 1.67
CA LEU A 547 16.05 -21.65 2.07
C LEU A 547 14.78 -22.03 1.30
N LEU A 548 13.71 -22.41 2.01
CA LEU A 548 12.37 -22.56 1.43
C LEU A 548 11.78 -21.20 0.99
N PHE A 549 12.23 -20.09 1.61
CA PHE A 549 11.50 -18.81 1.61
C PHE A 549 12.19 -17.63 0.88
N PHE A 550 13.44 -17.77 0.42
CA PHE A 550 14.23 -16.61 -0.04
C PHE A 550 14.92 -16.75 -1.40
N MET A 551 14.62 -17.79 -2.16
CA MET A 551 15.15 -17.95 -3.52
C MET A 551 14.01 -17.94 -4.55
N ASP A 552 14.11 -17.04 -5.54
CA ASP A 552 13.16 -16.84 -6.65
C ASP A 552 12.91 -18.09 -7.53
N CYS A 553 13.56 -19.20 -7.22
CA CYS A 553 13.32 -20.48 -7.87
C CYS A 553 12.76 -21.46 -6.82
N ARG A 554 11.61 -22.08 -7.10
CA ARG A 554 11.09 -23.21 -6.31
C ARG A 554 12.06 -24.41 -6.39
N HIS A 555 13.17 -24.44 -5.67
CA HIS A 555 14.24 -25.45 -5.84
C HIS A 555 13.79 -26.89 -5.57
N MET A 556 12.66 -27.05 -4.87
CA MET A 556 12.08 -28.36 -4.64
C MET A 556 11.45 -28.93 -5.92
N ILE A 557 11.55 -30.24 -6.06
CA ILE A 557 10.92 -31.00 -7.14
C ILE A 557 9.81 -31.87 -6.54
N SER A 558 8.65 -31.87 -7.16
CA SER A 558 7.57 -32.79 -6.79
C SER A 558 7.84 -34.17 -7.40
N VAL A 559 7.92 -35.16 -6.52
CA VAL A 559 8.18 -36.57 -6.82
C VAL A 559 6.96 -37.38 -6.41
N HIS A 560 6.51 -38.26 -7.28
CA HIS A 560 5.43 -39.19 -6.96
C HIS A 560 5.99 -40.47 -6.34
N THR A 561 5.54 -40.77 -5.13
CA THR A 561 5.81 -42.00 -4.40
C THR A 561 4.55 -42.87 -4.37
N GLN A 562 4.70 -44.20 -4.42
CA GLN A 562 3.54 -45.10 -4.36
C GLN A 562 2.87 -45.07 -2.98
N LYS A 563 3.66 -44.85 -1.91
CA LYS A 563 3.21 -44.90 -0.51
C LYS A 563 2.61 -43.57 -0.02
N TYR A 564 3.12 -42.44 -0.48
CA TYR A 564 2.78 -41.11 0.07
C TYR A 564 2.22 -40.14 -0.97
N GLY A 565 2.02 -40.58 -2.22
CA GLY A 565 1.59 -39.71 -3.31
C GLY A 565 2.67 -38.70 -3.70
N VAL A 566 2.26 -37.48 -4.05
CA VAL A 566 3.18 -36.41 -4.48
C VAL A 566 3.84 -35.77 -3.26
N VAL A 567 5.16 -35.83 -3.21
CA VAL A 567 6.02 -35.30 -2.15
C VAL A 567 7.03 -34.34 -2.76
N GLU A 568 7.30 -33.23 -2.09
CA GLU A 568 8.35 -32.29 -2.50
C GLU A 568 9.70 -32.67 -1.87
N VAL A 569 10.75 -32.63 -2.68
CA VAL A 569 12.11 -33.02 -2.30
C VAL A 569 13.12 -31.93 -2.69
N LYS A 570 14.28 -31.88 -2.03
CA LYS A 570 15.43 -31.01 -2.29
C LYS A 570 16.52 -31.80 -3.03
N PRO A 571 16.56 -31.75 -4.37
CA PRO A 571 17.43 -32.61 -5.17
C PRO A 571 18.86 -32.06 -5.25
N LEU A 572 19.81 -32.73 -4.59
CA LEU A 572 21.23 -32.35 -4.65
C LEU A 572 21.81 -32.40 -6.07
N GLY A 573 21.17 -33.13 -6.98
CA GLY A 573 21.52 -33.17 -8.40
C GLY A 573 21.54 -31.81 -9.09
N VAL A 574 20.76 -30.82 -8.61
CA VAL A 574 20.81 -29.45 -9.14
C VAL A 574 22.15 -28.78 -8.83
N ILE A 575 22.66 -28.98 -7.61
CA ILE A 575 23.96 -28.43 -7.19
C ILE A 575 25.09 -29.16 -7.93
N TRP A 576 25.05 -30.49 -8.00
CA TRP A 576 26.06 -31.28 -8.70
C TRP A 576 26.13 -30.97 -10.20
N GLY A 577 25.00 -30.65 -10.84
CA GLY A 577 24.95 -30.25 -12.23
C GLY A 577 25.54 -28.87 -12.50
N LYS A 578 25.40 -27.92 -11.56
CA LYS A 578 25.93 -26.55 -11.68
C LYS A 578 27.37 -26.41 -11.20
N PHE A 579 27.78 -27.21 -10.23
CA PHE A 579 29.10 -27.15 -9.60
C PHE A 579 29.78 -28.52 -9.62
N PRO A 580 30.50 -28.87 -10.71
CA PRO A 580 31.05 -30.21 -10.94
C PRO A 580 32.08 -30.70 -9.91
N GLN A 581 32.63 -29.78 -9.10
CA GLN A 581 33.52 -30.11 -7.98
C GLN A 581 32.80 -30.85 -6.84
N TYR A 582 31.47 -30.78 -6.78
CA TYR A 582 30.64 -31.46 -5.80
C TYR A 582 29.87 -32.62 -6.44
N LYS A 583 29.85 -33.75 -5.75
CA LYS A 583 29.27 -35.02 -6.18
C LYS A 583 28.75 -35.81 -4.98
N LYS A 584 28.18 -36.98 -5.22
CA LYS A 584 27.67 -37.90 -4.18
C LYS A 584 28.76 -38.30 -3.17
N GLU A 585 30.02 -38.38 -3.59
CA GLU A 585 31.12 -38.87 -2.77
C GLU A 585 31.63 -37.82 -1.76
N ASN A 586 31.31 -36.54 -1.96
CA ASN A 586 31.84 -35.45 -1.13
C ASN A 586 30.77 -34.45 -0.64
N THR A 587 29.49 -34.82 -0.71
CA THR A 587 28.36 -33.99 -0.27
C THR A 587 27.60 -34.66 0.86
N ILE A 588 27.27 -33.91 1.91
CA ILE A 588 26.35 -34.33 2.98
C ILE A 588 25.29 -33.25 3.21
N MET A 589 24.05 -33.67 3.46
CA MET A 589 22.90 -32.82 3.71
C MET A 589 22.33 -33.09 5.10
N LEU A 590 22.15 -32.04 5.91
CA LEU A 590 21.48 -32.11 7.21
C LEU A 590 20.10 -31.47 7.12
N ASP A 591 19.08 -32.25 7.46
CA ASP A 591 17.68 -31.83 7.36
C ASP A 591 16.86 -32.66 8.36
N ASP A 592 15.91 -32.04 9.07
CA ASP A 592 15.10 -32.76 10.06
C ASP A 592 14.07 -33.69 9.40
N LEU A 593 13.79 -33.47 8.12
CA LEU A 593 12.78 -34.17 7.35
C LEU A 593 13.41 -35.10 6.32
N ARG A 594 13.30 -36.41 6.58
CA ARG A 594 13.85 -37.45 5.70
C ARG A 594 13.35 -37.38 4.25
N ARG A 595 12.12 -36.93 4.04
CA ARG A 595 11.53 -36.78 2.69
C ARG A 595 12.31 -35.81 1.81
N ASN A 596 13.00 -34.82 2.38
CA ASN A 596 13.66 -33.77 1.62
C ASN A 596 14.82 -34.34 0.79
N PHE A 597 15.45 -35.41 1.23
CA PHE A 597 16.54 -36.07 0.51
C PHE A 597 16.15 -37.42 -0.09
N LEU A 598 14.86 -37.63 -0.42
CA LEU A 598 14.37 -38.88 -1.00
C LEU A 598 14.98 -39.19 -2.40
N MET A 599 15.44 -38.16 -3.12
CA MET A 599 16.16 -38.31 -4.41
C MET A 599 17.68 -38.53 -4.23
N ASN A 600 18.17 -38.45 -3.00
CA ASN A 600 19.57 -38.64 -2.66
C ASN A 600 19.70 -39.18 -1.21
N PRO A 601 19.11 -40.35 -0.91
CA PRO A 601 18.94 -40.86 0.45
C PRO A 601 20.27 -41.21 1.13
N GLN A 602 21.30 -41.58 0.36
CA GLN A 602 22.63 -41.87 0.90
C GLN A 602 23.39 -40.61 1.35
N ASN A 603 23.03 -39.43 0.87
CA ASN A 603 23.70 -38.17 1.19
C ASN A 603 23.01 -37.37 2.31
N GLY A 604 21.83 -37.82 2.77
CA GLY A 604 21.05 -37.14 3.79
C GLY A 604 21.25 -37.74 5.18
N LEU A 605 21.45 -36.88 6.17
CA LEU A 605 21.43 -37.20 7.59
C LEU A 605 20.21 -36.52 8.21
N LYS A 606 19.30 -37.34 8.75
CA LYS A 606 18.14 -36.85 9.50
C LYS A 606 18.61 -36.35 10.87
N ILE A 607 18.67 -35.04 11.04
CA ILE A 607 18.99 -34.42 12.34
C ILE A 607 17.76 -34.48 13.25
N ARG A 608 17.96 -34.52 14.57
CA ARG A 608 16.84 -34.36 15.50
C ARG A 608 16.28 -32.94 15.40
N PRO A 609 14.95 -32.75 15.27
CA PRO A 609 14.37 -31.41 15.14
C PRO A 609 14.54 -30.64 16.45
N PHE A 610 15.00 -29.39 16.37
CA PHE A 610 15.09 -28.46 17.48
C PHE A 610 13.79 -27.66 17.61
N ARG A 611 12.99 -28.00 18.61
CA ARG A 611 11.67 -27.39 18.88
C ARG A 611 11.62 -26.82 20.28
N ASP A 612 10.67 -25.92 20.51
CA ASP A 612 10.40 -25.33 21.81
C ASP A 612 11.68 -24.80 22.45
N ALA A 613 12.35 -23.87 21.75
CA ALA A 613 13.67 -23.38 22.13
C ALA A 613 13.74 -22.91 23.60
N HIS A 614 12.66 -22.30 24.09
CA HIS A 614 12.53 -21.87 25.49
C HIS A 614 12.70 -23.01 26.52
N VAL A 615 12.38 -24.27 26.16
CA VAL A 615 12.54 -25.46 27.01
C VAL A 615 13.84 -26.19 26.72
N ASN A 616 14.12 -26.45 25.43
CA ASN A 616 15.12 -27.44 25.03
C ASN A 616 16.52 -26.86 24.76
N ARG A 617 16.67 -25.53 24.76
CA ARG A 617 17.94 -24.87 24.42
C ARG A 617 19.10 -25.22 25.36
N ASN A 618 18.83 -25.51 26.64
CA ASN A 618 19.91 -25.84 27.58
C ASN A 618 20.34 -27.32 27.50
N SER A 619 19.58 -28.18 26.84
CA SER A 619 19.83 -29.63 26.76
C SER A 619 20.21 -30.11 25.36
N ASP A 620 19.96 -29.33 24.31
CA ASP A 620 20.33 -29.69 22.93
C ASP A 620 21.84 -29.51 22.69
N GLU A 621 22.51 -30.63 22.38
CA GLU A 621 23.93 -30.69 22.01
C GLU A 621 24.14 -31.32 20.62
N GLU A 622 23.10 -31.39 19.80
CA GLU A 622 23.17 -32.12 18.52
C GLU A 622 24.16 -31.48 17.55
N LEU A 623 24.16 -30.16 17.41
CA LEU A 623 25.12 -29.46 16.54
C LEU A 623 26.56 -29.62 17.01
N LEU A 624 26.79 -29.72 18.33
CA LEU A 624 28.11 -29.99 18.89
C LEU A 624 28.61 -31.37 18.44
N LYS A 625 27.79 -32.41 18.61
CA LYS A 625 28.12 -33.79 18.21
C LYS A 625 28.27 -33.93 16.70
N LEU A 626 27.43 -33.26 15.92
CA LEU A 626 27.52 -33.24 14.47
C LEU A 626 28.78 -32.52 13.98
N SER A 627 29.26 -31.50 14.70
CA SER A 627 30.52 -30.83 14.36
C SER A 627 31.71 -31.80 14.44
N GLU A 628 31.73 -32.68 15.44
CA GLU A 628 32.74 -33.72 15.59
C GLU A 628 32.59 -34.80 14.51
N TYR A 629 31.35 -35.23 14.25
CA TYR A 629 31.08 -36.21 13.21
C TYR A 629 31.54 -35.74 11.83
N LEU A 630 31.21 -34.50 11.45
CA LEU A 630 31.66 -33.90 10.18
C LEU A 630 33.19 -33.82 10.12
N LYS A 631 33.84 -33.46 11.22
CA LYS A 631 35.30 -33.42 11.29
C LYS A 631 35.92 -34.80 11.05
N VAL A 632 35.39 -35.86 11.67
CA VAL A 632 35.91 -37.24 11.50
C VAL A 632 35.72 -37.71 10.06
N ILE A 633 34.55 -37.52 9.47
CA ILE A 633 34.28 -38.01 8.11
C ILE A 633 34.96 -37.18 7.03
N SER A 634 35.38 -35.94 7.32
CA SER A 634 36.01 -35.04 6.35
C SER A 634 37.25 -35.65 5.66
N HIS A 635 37.97 -36.52 6.38
CA HIS A 635 39.16 -37.22 5.88
C HIS A 635 38.84 -38.38 4.93
N LEU A 636 37.58 -38.80 4.83
CA LEU A 636 37.18 -39.88 3.96
C LEU A 636 37.14 -39.44 2.49
N PRO A 637 37.60 -40.30 1.56
CA PRO A 637 37.54 -40.00 0.14
C PRO A 637 36.10 -40.01 -0.38
N ASP A 638 35.24 -40.86 0.18
CA ASP A 638 33.89 -41.13 -0.32
C ASP A 638 32.85 -41.34 0.80
N PHE A 639 31.88 -40.44 0.87
CA PHE A 639 30.78 -40.47 1.84
C PHE A 639 29.71 -41.51 1.53
N THR A 640 29.61 -42.02 0.30
CA THR A 640 28.59 -43.02 -0.06
C THR A 640 28.79 -44.36 0.65
N THR A 641 29.97 -44.59 1.22
CA THR A 641 30.28 -45.76 2.05
C THR A 641 29.69 -45.67 3.46
N LEU A 642 29.21 -44.50 3.87
CA LEU A 642 28.69 -44.24 5.21
C LEU A 642 27.20 -44.52 5.32
N LYS A 643 26.79 -45.02 6.48
CA LYS A 643 25.37 -45.10 6.87
C LYS A 643 25.06 -43.98 7.85
N HIS A 644 24.67 -42.81 7.35
CA HIS A 644 24.43 -41.62 8.18
C HIS A 644 23.38 -41.81 9.26
N ARG A 645 22.43 -42.75 9.13
CA ARG A 645 21.50 -43.11 10.22
C ARG A 645 22.20 -43.58 11.50
N LYS A 646 23.43 -44.10 11.41
CA LYS A 646 24.23 -44.60 12.53
C LYS A 646 25.41 -43.67 12.87
N TRP A 647 25.31 -42.38 12.54
CA TRP A 647 26.38 -41.40 12.73
C TRP A 647 26.89 -41.34 14.18
N GLU A 648 26.02 -41.42 15.19
CA GLU A 648 26.42 -41.45 16.61
C GLU A 648 27.25 -42.69 16.99
N SER A 649 26.98 -43.83 16.33
CA SER A 649 27.77 -45.06 16.54
C SER A 649 29.11 -44.98 15.84
N TYR A 650 29.17 -44.25 14.72
CA TYR A 650 30.42 -43.95 14.04
C TYR A 650 31.26 -43.00 14.90
N LEU A 651 30.68 -41.92 15.40
CA LEU A 651 31.35 -40.96 16.28
C LEU A 651 32.01 -41.67 17.48
N ARG A 652 31.25 -42.49 18.22
CA ARG A 652 31.74 -43.30 19.35
C ARG A 652 32.91 -44.26 19.06
N ARG A 653 33.22 -44.54 17.79
CA ARG A 653 34.38 -45.37 17.42
C ARG A 653 35.65 -44.56 17.17
N TYR A 654 35.52 -43.24 16.97
CA TYR A 654 36.61 -42.35 16.57
C TYR A 654 36.86 -41.19 17.55
N THR A 655 35.92 -40.95 18.47
CA THR A 655 36.10 -40.19 19.73
C THR A 655 36.22 -41.17 20.88
#